data_AF-A0A7J6LN38-F1
#
_entry.id   AF-A0A7J6LN38-F1
#
_cell.length_a   1.000
_cell.length_b   1.000
_cell.length_c   1.000
_cell.angle_alpha   90.00
_cell.angle_beta   90.00
_cell.angle_gamma   90.00
#
_symmetry.space_group_name_H-M   'P 1'
#
loop_
_entity.id
_entity.type
_entity.pdbx_description
1 polymer ?
#
loop_
_entity_poly.entity_id
_entity_poly.type
_entity_poly.pdbx_seq_one_letter_code
_entity_poly.pdbx_strand_id
1 'polypeptide(L)'
;MLSPLLPSANSSRNALLSAMRPLSTAVARQPGSRPSVAADLPRGYEYTIQKKLVKSLRRGGDESLLSARGFCRNLTEILPERPPNIRLVRELLGELAHSPEFVKANRDAVDGLCAVLRGRIDEDSLSRIQGRALGEIAQSIGRLELPWAAEMTLIARHCQDRLGLESMPAAAVANVAYGVAKCGGTDAGFVAALASDWLRRIRNAGEPIQPASHIVVMRSLGYMFDGQPCVVGLLQEFTRRVYMSAFNDHQKSQIVGAQTRILRGPNTPQPGADIGHVDATEVGLVDLATLVTAHAKRQKALPEDVITRIISLLEDQEQDFDPQLLANLSRAVGSLLGCHSTASRGLDHLLESLNNTVVKCPEPLPLPVLGSVLWASLAGPSPKVKRLASVLLTKVDRDALSTARPQVQAPILSGIVGLGLSQDFPRLVSCIAEVRGLKAEWTDADVRGVSKLVGPLSRVPGTQARVVAIADWVGSRAEHLTPQVAGSILRGIANATSPRQVLSEFPEAALRFADAVASRWGQVGASDVDLADLASIVWALATLRLSHYELQEKCCSLAARVLRQRSTTSDYSHLPVFLWAVASNSHRTEAARGVLRQVMGERVMAELPDNDLPVLVWSMAVLNLFDETFLRDVLARCATVSLQSAALIRLYRAVEWATAQHNFRLRGQTEVDLAARAAAEATSSALPVSSSFQDEVLRELVPLVSDLYPRWEVVSEYDLSSDVPGVVCDLALVDKTTRQPKLLIEADGAAHFVHCVESDGSRRLGQDGKTELLRRIVRLRGYQLLSIDTNSWKSTLRPNRRELLRREITATLKGEEAVFLKPVSA
;
A
#
# COMPACT_ATOMS: atom_id res chain seq x y z
N MET A 1 -25.88 60.21 46.97
CA MET A 1 -27.16 60.23 47.69
C MET A 1 -27.44 58.84 48.25
N LEU A 2 -27.34 58.75 49.59
CA LEU A 2 -27.96 57.80 50.53
C LEU A 2 -27.75 56.28 50.35
N SER A 3 -26.80 55.75 51.14
CA SER A 3 -27.03 54.57 52.03
C SER A 3 -27.67 55.07 53.36
N PRO A 4 -27.94 54.25 54.41
CA PRO A 4 -27.80 52.79 54.60
C PRO A 4 -29.00 52.12 55.36
N LEU A 5 -28.92 50.82 55.66
CA LEU A 5 -29.04 50.24 57.02
C LEU A 5 -28.80 48.72 57.05
N LEU A 6 -27.90 48.30 57.95
CA LEU A 6 -27.59 46.95 58.48
C LEU A 6 -28.28 46.80 59.87
N PRO A 7 -28.48 45.59 60.45
CA PRO A 7 -27.45 44.79 61.18
C PRO A 7 -27.60 43.23 61.04
N SER A 8 -26.52 42.41 61.04
CA SER A 8 -25.76 41.75 62.16
C SER A 8 -26.59 40.71 62.98
N ALA A 9 -26.16 39.53 63.47
CA ALA A 9 -24.89 38.78 63.51
C ALA A 9 -25.11 37.37 64.16
N ASN A 10 -24.11 36.47 64.00
CA ASN A 10 -23.59 35.43 64.93
C ASN A 10 -24.29 34.08 65.22
N SER A 11 -23.66 32.99 64.74
CA SER A 11 -22.96 31.91 65.50
C SER A 11 -22.83 30.70 64.55
N SER A 12 -21.74 29.97 64.34
CA SER A 12 -20.63 29.55 65.19
C SER A 12 -19.43 29.24 64.28
N ARG A 13 -18.33 29.97 64.43
CA ARG A 13 -17.07 29.76 63.70
C ARG A 13 -15.92 29.91 64.68
N ASN A 14 -15.71 28.89 65.52
CA ASN A 14 -14.51 28.68 66.34
C ASN A 14 -14.59 27.30 67.01
N ALA A 15 -14.02 26.26 66.38
CA ALA A 15 -13.71 24.98 67.06
C ALA A 15 -12.72 24.05 66.33
N LEU A 16 -12.34 24.28 65.06
CA LEU A 16 -11.47 23.34 64.32
C LEU A 16 -10.25 24.02 63.66
N LEU A 17 -9.62 24.93 64.41
CA LEU A 17 -8.31 25.53 64.10
C LEU A 17 -7.25 25.09 65.14
N SER A 18 -7.06 23.77 65.32
CA SER A 18 -6.13 23.24 66.34
C SER A 18 -5.28 22.04 65.90
N ALA A 19 -5.01 21.83 64.60
CA ALA A 19 -4.13 20.73 64.19
C ALA A 19 -3.26 21.00 62.95
N MET A 20 -2.98 22.26 62.64
CA MET A 20 -2.02 22.59 61.58
C MET A 20 -1.13 23.75 62.00
N ARG A 21 0.07 23.42 62.48
CA ARG A 21 1.24 24.24 62.19
C ARG A 21 2.46 23.38 61.83
N PRO A 22 3.31 23.89 60.92
CA PRO A 22 4.42 23.17 60.33
C PRO A 22 5.69 23.34 61.17
N LEU A 23 6.58 22.35 61.14
CA LEU A 23 7.97 22.52 61.50
C LEU A 23 8.84 22.01 60.35
N SER A 24 9.39 22.97 59.61
CA SER A 24 10.63 22.81 58.86
C SER A 24 11.64 23.74 59.51
N THR A 25 12.72 23.18 60.06
CA THR A 25 14.07 23.77 60.00
C THR A 25 15.09 22.71 60.42
N ALA A 26 16.23 22.78 59.75
CA ALA A 26 17.22 21.72 59.55
C ALA A 26 18.16 21.49 60.75
N VAL A 27 18.64 20.25 60.89
CA VAL A 27 20.01 19.95 61.36
C VAL A 27 20.57 18.79 60.53
N ALA A 28 21.77 19.00 60.00
CA ALA A 28 22.53 18.06 59.18
C ALA A 28 23.05 16.85 59.98
N ARG A 29 23.02 15.64 59.39
CA ARG A 29 24.17 14.70 59.25
C ARG A 29 23.76 13.28 58.77
N GLN A 30 24.55 12.81 57.81
CA GLN A 30 24.91 11.44 57.38
C GLN A 30 23.92 10.54 56.60
N PRO A 31 24.42 9.85 55.53
CA PRO A 31 23.68 8.85 54.77
C PRO A 31 23.88 7.46 55.38
N GLY A 32 22.78 6.80 55.75
CA GLY A 32 22.84 5.40 56.19
C GLY A 32 21.58 4.99 56.94
N SER A 33 20.91 3.95 56.43
CA SER A 33 19.80 3.19 57.05
C SER A 33 18.54 3.97 57.45
N ARG A 34 17.47 3.85 56.65
CA ARG A 34 16.10 3.97 57.17
C ARG A 34 15.68 2.63 57.78
N PRO A 35 15.17 2.58 59.02
CA PRO A 35 14.54 1.37 59.55
C PRO A 35 13.16 1.18 58.91
N SER A 36 12.81 -0.07 58.59
CA SER A 36 11.49 -0.43 58.07
C SER A 36 10.44 -0.26 59.18
N VAL A 37 9.53 0.69 58.97
CA VAL A 37 8.31 0.85 59.79
C VAL A 37 7.17 0.20 59.01
N ALA A 38 7.16 -1.13 58.93
CA ALA A 38 6.11 -1.86 58.23
C ALA A 38 5.77 -3.25 58.82
N ALA A 39 6.07 -3.49 60.11
CA ALA A 39 5.84 -4.82 60.69
C ALA A 39 4.47 -5.00 61.38
N ASP A 40 3.79 -3.95 61.88
CA ASP A 40 2.61 -4.13 62.74
C ASP A 40 1.40 -3.25 62.35
N LEU A 41 0.72 -3.58 61.25
CA LEU A 41 -0.63 -3.09 60.99
C LEU A 41 -1.64 -4.26 61.06
N PRO A 42 -2.72 -4.14 61.86
CA PRO A 42 -3.66 -5.24 62.06
C PRO A 42 -4.41 -5.58 60.77
N ARG A 43 -4.71 -6.87 60.56
CA ARG A 43 -5.36 -7.48 59.38
C ARG A 43 -6.67 -6.79 58.90
N GLY A 44 -7.27 -5.88 59.67
CA GLY A 44 -8.44 -5.08 59.29
C GLY A 44 -8.16 -3.82 58.44
N TYR A 45 -6.90 -3.37 58.32
CA TYR A 45 -6.56 -2.15 57.59
C TYR A 45 -6.66 -2.31 56.05
N GLU A 46 -6.42 -3.51 55.51
CA GLU A 46 -6.56 -3.81 54.07
C GLU A 46 -7.98 -3.62 53.57
N TYR A 47 -8.94 -4.16 54.31
CA TYR A 47 -10.36 -4.04 53.98
C TYR A 47 -10.84 -2.59 54.02
N THR A 48 -10.22 -1.78 54.88
CA THR A 48 -10.54 -0.35 55.05
C THR A 48 -9.95 0.51 53.92
N ILE A 49 -8.72 0.22 53.47
CA ILE A 49 -8.08 0.90 52.32
C ILE A 49 -8.77 0.49 51.02
N GLN A 50 -9.10 -0.79 50.84
CA GLN A 50 -9.87 -1.32 49.72
C GLN A 50 -11.26 -0.68 49.63
N LYS A 51 -12.01 -0.62 50.74
CA LYS A 51 -13.31 0.08 50.77
C LYS A 51 -13.18 1.57 50.48
N LYS A 52 -12.10 2.23 50.93
CA LYS A 52 -11.86 3.66 50.65
C LYS A 52 -11.54 3.91 49.17
N LEU A 53 -10.77 3.04 48.52
CA LEU A 53 -10.50 3.13 47.08
C LEU A 53 -11.78 2.90 46.28
N VAL A 54 -12.50 1.80 46.54
CA VAL A 54 -13.76 1.48 45.85
C VAL A 54 -14.80 2.59 46.06
N LYS A 55 -14.88 3.18 47.27
CA LYS A 55 -15.75 4.35 47.51
C LYS A 55 -15.28 5.62 46.79
N SER A 56 -13.98 5.84 46.65
CA SER A 56 -13.45 7.06 46.02
C SER A 56 -13.57 7.00 44.50
N LEU A 57 -13.26 5.84 43.89
CA LEU A 57 -13.47 5.60 42.46
C LEU A 57 -14.96 5.70 42.07
N ARG A 58 -15.87 5.17 42.90
CA ARG A 58 -17.32 5.25 42.66
C ARG A 58 -17.95 6.63 42.86
N ARG A 59 -17.26 7.59 43.49
CA ARG A 59 -17.82 8.92 43.83
C ARG A 59 -17.54 10.02 42.80
N GLY A 60 -16.80 9.73 41.73
CA GLY A 60 -16.72 10.53 40.50
C GLY A 60 -16.86 12.05 40.65
N GLY A 61 -16.00 12.68 41.47
CA GLY A 61 -16.02 14.13 41.68
C GLY A 61 -14.66 14.77 41.39
N ASP A 62 -14.68 15.84 40.58
CA ASP A 62 -13.52 16.58 40.06
C ASP A 62 -12.54 17.08 41.14
N GLU A 63 -12.99 17.30 42.37
CA GLU A 63 -12.12 17.79 43.46
C GLU A 63 -11.14 16.73 44.04
N SER A 64 -11.18 15.47 43.56
CA SER A 64 -10.37 14.37 44.11
C SER A 64 -9.23 13.86 43.21
N LEU A 65 -9.04 14.39 42.00
CA LEU A 65 -8.07 13.87 41.02
C LEU A 65 -6.61 13.91 41.53
N LEU A 66 -6.23 14.97 42.26
CA LEU A 66 -4.92 15.05 42.94
C LEU A 66 -4.78 14.02 44.07
N SER A 67 -5.88 13.71 44.78
CA SER A 67 -5.88 12.68 45.82
C SER A 67 -5.75 11.27 45.23
N ALA A 68 -6.35 11.03 44.05
CA ALA A 68 -6.36 9.73 43.41
C ALA A 68 -5.02 9.38 42.74
N ARG A 69 -4.33 10.35 42.12
CA ARG A 69 -2.95 10.17 41.62
C ARG A 69 -1.96 9.86 42.75
N GLY A 70 -2.04 10.61 43.85
CA GLY A 70 -1.24 10.36 45.05
C GLY A 70 -1.55 8.99 45.69
N PHE A 71 -2.81 8.59 45.66
CA PHE A 71 -3.25 7.30 46.20
C PHE A 71 -2.81 6.10 45.35
N CYS A 72 -2.86 6.18 44.01
CA CYS A 72 -2.29 5.16 43.12
C CYS A 72 -0.78 4.99 43.38
N ARG A 73 -0.02 6.09 43.54
CA ARG A 73 1.40 6.04 43.91
C ARG A 73 1.61 5.37 45.28
N ASN A 74 0.82 5.73 46.28
CA ASN A 74 0.91 5.09 47.61
C ASN A 74 0.63 3.58 47.55
N LEU A 75 -0.33 3.13 46.73
CA LEU A 75 -0.56 1.70 46.53
C LEU A 75 0.60 1.03 45.79
N THR A 76 1.19 1.69 44.79
CA THR A 76 2.41 1.21 44.11
C THR A 76 3.58 1.02 45.08
N GLU A 77 3.69 1.86 46.12
CA GLU A 77 4.74 1.76 47.14
C GLU A 77 4.43 0.71 48.22
N ILE A 78 3.18 0.58 48.66
CA ILE A 78 2.78 -0.31 49.77
C ILE A 78 2.61 -1.76 49.32
N LEU A 79 2.13 -1.98 48.09
CA LEU A 79 1.82 -3.31 47.62
C LEU A 79 3.06 -4.21 47.49
N PRO A 80 4.23 -3.80 47.01
CA PRO A 80 5.39 -4.70 46.89
C PRO A 80 5.81 -5.40 48.20
N GLU A 81 5.58 -4.77 49.36
CA GLU A 81 5.98 -5.28 50.68
C GLU A 81 5.01 -6.32 51.27
N ARG A 82 3.91 -6.64 50.57
CA ARG A 82 2.83 -7.51 51.08
C ARG A 82 2.73 -8.84 50.35
N PRO A 83 2.19 -9.90 50.97
CA PRO A 83 1.96 -11.17 50.28
C PRO A 83 1.02 -11.02 49.07
N PRO A 84 1.16 -11.85 48.02
CA PRO A 84 0.29 -11.84 46.85
C PRO A 84 -1.15 -12.15 47.24
N ASN A 85 -2.07 -11.25 46.89
CA ASN A 85 -3.51 -11.39 47.13
C ASN A 85 -4.24 -11.08 45.83
N ILE A 86 -4.62 -12.13 45.12
CA ILE A 86 -5.24 -12.03 43.80
C ILE A 86 -6.68 -11.50 43.84
N ARG A 87 -7.38 -11.61 44.99
CA ARG A 87 -8.69 -11.00 45.19
C ARG A 87 -8.57 -9.47 45.11
N LEU A 88 -7.49 -8.93 45.67
CA LEU A 88 -7.17 -7.51 45.58
C LEU A 88 -6.87 -7.10 44.13
N VAL A 89 -6.08 -7.90 43.39
CA VAL A 89 -5.80 -7.66 41.97
C VAL A 89 -7.11 -7.56 41.16
N ARG A 90 -8.04 -8.48 41.37
CA ARG A 90 -9.36 -8.47 40.74
C ARG A 90 -10.17 -7.22 41.05
N GLU A 91 -10.28 -6.86 42.33
CA GLU A 91 -11.08 -5.69 42.76
C GLU A 91 -10.49 -4.38 42.22
N LEU A 92 -9.16 -4.24 42.21
CA LEU A 92 -8.47 -3.06 41.69
C LEU A 92 -8.59 -2.93 40.17
N LEU A 93 -8.29 -4.00 39.43
CA LEU A 93 -8.40 -3.99 37.97
C LEU A 93 -9.86 -3.80 37.53
N GLY A 94 -10.80 -4.41 38.25
CA GLY A 94 -12.23 -4.26 38.00
C GLY A 94 -12.67 -2.80 38.10
N GLU A 95 -12.36 -2.11 39.19
CA GLU A 95 -12.78 -0.71 39.34
C GLU A 95 -12.06 0.22 38.33
N LEU A 96 -10.77 0.00 38.05
CA LEU A 96 -10.06 0.74 37.00
C LEU A 96 -10.71 0.56 35.62
N ALA A 97 -11.10 -0.67 35.28
CA ALA A 97 -11.74 -0.99 34.01
C ALA A 97 -13.16 -0.41 33.86
N HIS A 98 -13.82 -0.01 34.95
CA HIS A 98 -15.13 0.66 34.94
C HIS A 98 -15.00 2.20 34.96
N SER A 99 -13.79 2.75 35.01
CA SER A 99 -13.54 4.21 35.06
C SER A 99 -12.54 4.67 33.98
N PRO A 100 -12.91 4.59 32.67
CA PRO A 100 -11.98 4.87 31.57
C PRO A 100 -11.47 6.32 31.55
N GLU A 101 -12.31 7.28 31.95
CA GLU A 101 -11.91 8.70 32.03
C GLU A 101 -10.85 8.92 33.11
N PHE A 102 -11.00 8.25 34.25
CA PHE A 102 -10.01 8.26 35.33
C PHE A 102 -8.65 7.71 34.87
N VAL A 103 -8.67 6.56 34.17
CA VAL A 103 -7.47 5.92 33.62
C VAL A 103 -6.77 6.82 32.60
N LYS A 104 -7.53 7.49 31.74
CA LYS A 104 -7.00 8.44 30.75
C LYS A 104 -6.36 9.65 31.41
N ALA A 105 -6.99 10.21 32.45
CA ALA A 105 -6.48 11.38 33.17
C ALA A 105 -5.25 11.08 34.06
N ASN A 106 -5.04 9.82 34.46
CA ASN A 106 -4.01 9.44 35.44
C ASN A 106 -3.07 8.32 34.93
N ARG A 107 -2.83 8.27 33.62
CA ARG A 107 -2.14 7.16 32.93
C ARG A 107 -0.85 6.72 33.64
N ASP A 108 0.07 7.64 33.94
CA ASP A 108 1.35 7.30 34.59
C ASP A 108 1.20 6.59 35.94
N ALA A 109 0.24 7.02 36.76
CA ALA A 109 0.03 6.47 38.10
C ALA A 109 -0.71 5.13 38.04
N VAL A 110 -1.64 4.98 37.08
CA VAL A 110 -2.32 3.72 36.81
C VAL A 110 -1.34 2.69 36.25
N ASP A 111 -0.45 3.08 35.35
CA ASP A 111 0.58 2.18 34.78
C ASP A 111 1.54 1.69 35.88
N GLY A 112 1.94 2.56 36.81
CA GLY A 112 2.73 2.17 37.98
C GLY A 112 2.02 1.19 38.92
N LEU A 113 0.72 1.39 39.17
CA LEU A 113 -0.09 0.45 39.97
C LEU A 113 -0.25 -0.89 39.23
N CYS A 114 -0.57 -0.84 37.93
CA CYS A 114 -0.68 -1.99 37.05
C CYS A 114 0.62 -2.82 37.06
N ALA A 115 1.79 -2.20 36.98
CA ALA A 115 3.07 -2.93 37.05
C ALA A 115 3.23 -3.76 38.34
N VAL A 116 2.77 -3.24 39.48
CA VAL A 116 2.80 -3.98 40.75
C VAL A 116 1.74 -5.08 40.81
N LEU A 117 0.56 -4.84 40.25
CA LEU A 117 -0.50 -5.86 40.17
C LEU A 117 -0.12 -7.01 39.24
N ARG A 118 0.62 -6.72 38.16
CA ARG A 118 1.16 -7.70 37.22
C ARG A 118 2.05 -8.72 37.93
N GLY A 119 3.00 -8.25 38.74
CA GLY A 119 3.93 -9.11 39.51
C GLY A 119 3.28 -9.97 40.59
N ARG A 120 1.95 -9.85 40.77
CA ARG A 120 1.14 -10.64 41.72
C ARG A 120 0.29 -11.70 41.02
N ILE A 121 0.43 -11.86 39.70
CA ILE A 121 -0.19 -12.91 38.91
C ILE A 121 0.88 -13.96 38.62
N ASP A 122 0.85 -15.05 39.38
CA ASP A 122 1.79 -16.17 39.31
C ASP A 122 1.04 -17.51 39.53
N GLU A 123 1.72 -18.64 39.32
CA GLU A 123 1.07 -19.96 39.42
C GLU A 123 0.48 -20.23 40.82
N ASP A 124 1.16 -19.79 41.88
CA ASP A 124 0.75 -20.00 43.27
C ASP A 124 -0.50 -19.19 43.63
N SER A 125 -0.57 -17.93 43.19
CA SER A 125 -1.71 -17.05 43.41
C SER A 125 -2.93 -17.51 42.60
N LEU A 126 -2.74 -17.97 41.36
CA LEU A 126 -3.82 -18.50 40.53
C LEU A 126 -4.44 -19.79 41.09
N SER A 127 -3.62 -20.65 41.72
CA SER A 127 -4.02 -21.95 42.26
C SER A 127 -5.20 -21.95 43.25
N ARG A 128 -5.51 -20.78 43.83
CA ARG A 128 -6.50 -20.60 44.91
C ARG A 128 -7.80 -19.92 44.46
N ILE A 129 -8.01 -19.78 43.14
CA ILE A 129 -9.07 -18.91 42.58
C ILE A 129 -10.05 -19.72 41.74
N GLN A 130 -11.33 -19.34 41.82
CA GLN A 130 -12.39 -19.89 40.98
C GLN A 130 -12.38 -19.26 39.57
N GLY A 131 -12.74 -20.05 38.55
CA GLY A 131 -12.74 -19.61 37.15
C GLY A 131 -13.51 -18.31 36.85
N ARG A 132 -14.60 -18.03 37.59
CA ARG A 132 -15.34 -16.75 37.44
C ARG A 132 -14.46 -15.53 37.75
N ALA A 133 -13.69 -15.59 38.84
CA ALA A 133 -12.82 -14.49 39.24
C ALA A 133 -11.64 -14.31 38.27
N LEU A 134 -11.13 -15.40 37.68
CA LEU A 134 -10.14 -15.33 36.60
C LEU A 134 -10.72 -14.67 35.34
N GLY A 135 -11.97 -14.98 34.99
CA GLY A 135 -12.68 -14.28 33.91
C GLY A 135 -12.80 -12.78 34.16
N GLU A 136 -13.17 -12.37 35.37
CA GLU A 136 -13.26 -10.94 35.75
C GLU A 136 -11.89 -10.22 35.64
N ILE A 137 -10.80 -10.88 36.06
CA ILE A 137 -9.43 -10.37 35.90
C ILE A 137 -9.08 -10.22 34.41
N ALA A 138 -9.27 -11.27 33.62
CA ALA A 138 -8.95 -11.27 32.18
C ALA A 138 -9.73 -10.20 31.40
N GLN A 139 -11.02 -10.02 31.70
CA GLN A 139 -11.83 -8.96 31.09
C GLN A 139 -11.29 -7.57 31.44
N SER A 140 -10.90 -7.36 32.70
CA SER A 140 -10.40 -6.08 33.17
C SER A 140 -9.05 -5.73 32.51
N ILE A 141 -8.14 -6.71 32.38
CA ILE A 141 -6.89 -6.57 31.64
C ILE A 141 -7.17 -6.19 30.18
N GLY A 142 -8.10 -6.88 29.53
CA GLY A 142 -8.47 -6.62 28.14
C GLY A 142 -9.12 -5.24 27.93
N ARG A 143 -9.96 -4.77 28.85
CA ARG A 143 -10.60 -3.44 28.79
C ARG A 143 -9.62 -2.30 29.01
N LEU A 144 -8.61 -2.51 29.86
CA LEU A 144 -7.55 -1.56 30.13
C LEU A 144 -6.46 -1.55 29.04
N GLU A 145 -6.54 -2.49 28.09
CA GLU A 145 -5.58 -2.67 26.99
C GLU A 145 -4.14 -2.79 27.50
N LEU A 146 -3.96 -3.54 28.58
CA LEU A 146 -2.66 -3.75 29.21
C LEU A 146 -1.82 -4.75 28.38
N PRO A 147 -0.53 -4.49 28.14
CA PRO A 147 0.35 -5.39 27.38
C PRO A 147 0.84 -6.58 28.22
N TRP A 148 -0.09 -7.30 28.86
CA TRP A 148 0.18 -8.40 29.80
C TRP A 148 0.03 -9.77 29.13
N ALA A 149 0.68 -9.93 27.97
CA ALA A 149 0.56 -11.16 27.18
C ALA A 149 1.00 -12.40 27.98
N ALA A 150 2.10 -12.33 28.73
CA ALA A 150 2.63 -13.45 29.51
C ALA A 150 1.67 -13.88 30.63
N GLU A 151 1.12 -12.92 31.37
CA GLU A 151 0.16 -13.17 32.46
C GLU A 151 -1.16 -13.69 31.90
N MET A 152 -1.60 -13.18 30.75
CA MET A 152 -2.77 -13.69 30.06
C MET A 152 -2.58 -15.12 29.55
N THR A 153 -1.39 -15.48 29.06
CA THR A 153 -1.05 -16.86 28.72
C THR A 153 -1.08 -17.75 29.96
N LEU A 154 -0.57 -17.29 31.10
CA LEU A 154 -0.59 -18.02 32.36
C LEU A 154 -2.03 -18.23 32.88
N ILE A 155 -2.89 -17.20 32.80
CA ILE A 155 -4.33 -17.31 33.11
C ILE A 155 -5.02 -18.28 32.15
N ALA A 156 -4.74 -18.20 30.84
CA ALA A 156 -5.34 -19.06 29.83
C ALA A 156 -4.99 -20.54 30.06
N ARG A 157 -3.71 -20.84 30.29
CA ARG A 157 -3.23 -22.19 30.64
C ARG A 157 -3.83 -22.70 31.94
N HIS A 158 -3.92 -21.86 32.97
CA HIS A 158 -4.54 -22.25 34.22
C HIS A 158 -6.04 -22.60 34.05
N CYS A 159 -6.76 -21.80 33.26
CA CYS A 159 -8.16 -22.07 32.92
C CYS A 159 -8.32 -23.34 32.08
N GLN A 160 -7.40 -23.60 31.15
CA GLN A 160 -7.43 -24.76 30.26
C GLN A 160 -7.03 -26.06 30.98
N ASP A 161 -5.85 -26.09 31.59
CA ASP A 161 -5.18 -27.33 32.01
C ASP A 161 -5.59 -27.76 33.42
N ARG A 162 -5.91 -26.81 34.31
CA ARG A 162 -6.19 -27.10 35.71
C ARG A 162 -7.67 -27.00 36.07
N LEU A 163 -8.34 -25.92 35.66
CA LEU A 163 -9.78 -25.77 35.92
C LEU A 163 -10.62 -26.53 34.89
N GLY A 164 -10.16 -26.58 33.64
CA GLY A 164 -10.93 -27.04 32.50
C GLY A 164 -11.94 -25.98 32.06
N LEU A 165 -11.91 -25.58 30.79
CA LEU A 165 -12.84 -24.57 30.25
C LEU A 165 -14.30 -25.01 30.40
N GLU A 166 -14.56 -26.31 30.37
CA GLU A 166 -15.90 -26.89 30.48
C GLU A 166 -16.55 -26.72 31.85
N SER A 167 -15.75 -26.65 32.93
CA SER A 167 -16.21 -26.48 34.30
C SER A 167 -16.55 -25.01 34.62
N MET A 168 -16.13 -24.08 33.75
CA MET A 168 -16.34 -22.66 33.92
C MET A 168 -17.69 -22.20 33.33
N PRO A 169 -18.31 -21.15 33.88
CA PRO A 169 -19.47 -20.52 33.23
C PRO A 169 -19.11 -19.93 31.86
N ALA A 170 -20.03 -20.00 30.89
CA ALA A 170 -19.79 -19.50 29.53
C ALA A 170 -19.32 -18.03 29.50
N ALA A 171 -19.90 -17.17 30.34
CA ALA A 171 -19.49 -15.77 30.46
C ALA A 171 -18.04 -15.61 30.96
N ALA A 172 -17.58 -16.48 31.86
CA ALA A 172 -16.21 -16.44 32.37
C ALA A 172 -15.21 -16.87 31.28
N VAL A 173 -15.53 -17.93 30.53
CA VAL A 173 -14.73 -18.39 29.38
C VAL A 173 -14.66 -17.30 28.30
N ALA A 174 -15.79 -16.64 27.99
CA ALA A 174 -15.82 -15.53 27.05
C ALA A 174 -14.93 -14.36 27.50
N ASN A 175 -14.94 -14.03 28.78
CA ASN A 175 -14.10 -12.98 29.34
C ASN A 175 -12.60 -13.31 29.29
N VAL A 176 -12.22 -14.59 29.52
CA VAL A 176 -10.84 -15.05 29.33
C VAL A 176 -10.43 -14.93 27.86
N ALA A 177 -11.27 -15.39 26.93
CA ALA A 177 -11.02 -15.27 25.50
C ALA A 177 -10.81 -13.80 25.07
N TYR A 178 -11.62 -12.89 25.59
CA TYR A 178 -11.50 -11.45 25.34
C TYR A 178 -10.16 -10.89 25.81
N GLY A 179 -9.75 -11.21 27.04
CA GLY A 179 -8.47 -10.77 27.60
C GLY A 179 -7.29 -11.27 26.77
N VAL A 180 -7.28 -12.56 26.41
CA VAL A 180 -6.21 -13.15 25.60
C VAL A 180 -6.13 -12.48 24.22
N ALA A 181 -7.26 -12.32 23.55
CA ALA A 181 -7.33 -11.66 22.24
C ALA A 181 -6.85 -10.20 22.29
N LYS A 182 -7.22 -9.46 23.33
CA LYS A 182 -6.83 -8.05 23.50
C LYS A 182 -5.35 -7.86 23.82
N CYS A 183 -4.74 -8.81 24.51
CA CYS A 183 -3.29 -8.81 24.78
C CYS A 183 -2.46 -9.39 23.63
N GLY A 184 -3.08 -9.74 22.49
CA GLY A 184 -2.38 -10.32 21.33
C GLY A 184 -1.93 -11.77 21.54
N GLY A 185 -2.55 -12.52 22.45
CA GLY A 185 -2.25 -13.93 22.65
C GLY A 185 -2.76 -14.79 21.50
N THR A 186 -1.88 -15.63 20.94
CA THR A 186 -2.19 -16.53 19.81
C THR A 186 -1.89 -17.99 20.13
N ASP A 187 -1.99 -18.38 21.41
CA ASP A 187 -1.72 -19.76 21.84
C ASP A 187 -2.69 -20.74 21.16
N ALA A 188 -2.16 -21.50 20.18
CA ALA A 188 -2.94 -22.43 19.37
C ALA A 188 -3.63 -23.51 20.20
N GLY A 189 -3.03 -23.93 21.33
CA GLY A 189 -3.62 -24.91 22.25
C GLY A 189 -4.89 -24.35 22.89
N PHE A 190 -4.81 -23.12 23.41
CA PHE A 190 -5.96 -22.43 24.01
C PHE A 190 -7.04 -22.13 22.98
N VAL A 191 -6.68 -21.67 21.77
CA VAL A 191 -7.64 -21.40 20.69
C VAL A 191 -8.41 -22.67 20.30
N ALA A 192 -7.73 -23.81 20.19
CA ALA A 192 -8.36 -25.08 19.87
C ALA A 192 -9.27 -25.60 21.01
N ALA A 193 -8.82 -25.48 22.26
CA ALA A 193 -9.60 -25.85 23.44
C ALA A 193 -10.86 -24.97 23.58
N LEU A 194 -10.71 -23.66 23.39
CA LEU A 194 -11.81 -22.69 23.40
C LEU A 194 -12.83 -22.99 22.30
N ALA A 195 -12.38 -23.24 21.07
CA ALA A 195 -13.28 -23.54 19.97
C ALA A 195 -14.06 -24.85 20.20
N SER A 196 -13.38 -25.87 20.72
CA SER A 196 -13.97 -27.18 21.03
C SER A 196 -14.99 -27.10 22.17
N ASP A 197 -14.65 -26.40 23.27
CA ASP A 197 -15.56 -26.17 24.39
C ASP A 197 -16.80 -25.37 23.94
N TRP A 198 -16.61 -24.31 23.15
CA TRP A 198 -17.73 -23.50 22.67
C TRP A 198 -18.66 -24.29 21.75
N LEU A 199 -18.10 -25.14 20.88
CA LEU A 199 -18.86 -26.03 20.01
C LEU A 199 -19.68 -27.05 20.83
N ARG A 200 -19.08 -27.62 21.88
CA ARG A 200 -19.76 -28.52 22.82
C ARG A 200 -20.93 -27.81 23.51
N ARG A 201 -20.74 -26.59 23.99
CA ARG A 201 -21.80 -25.80 24.65
C ARG A 201 -22.95 -25.47 23.69
N ILE A 202 -22.68 -25.16 22.42
CA ILE A 202 -23.73 -24.92 21.41
C ILE A 202 -24.47 -26.22 21.03
N ARG A 203 -23.80 -27.38 21.10
CA ARG A 203 -24.42 -28.69 20.84
C ARG A 203 -25.28 -29.19 22.00
N ASN A 204 -24.89 -28.87 23.24
CA ASN A 204 -25.58 -29.33 24.44
C ASN A 204 -26.67 -28.31 24.83
N ALA A 205 -27.93 -28.61 24.54
CA ALA A 205 -29.09 -27.75 24.79
C ALA A 205 -29.45 -27.51 26.28
N GLY A 206 -28.58 -27.89 27.22
CA GLY A 206 -28.88 -27.89 28.66
C GLY A 206 -28.71 -26.54 29.37
N GLU A 207 -27.90 -25.62 28.82
CA GLU A 207 -27.70 -24.28 29.40
C GLU A 207 -27.82 -23.18 28.33
N PRO A 208 -28.77 -22.23 28.45
CA PRO A 208 -28.87 -21.12 27.51
C PRO A 208 -27.66 -20.19 27.63
N ILE A 209 -26.87 -20.08 26.56
CA ILE A 209 -25.72 -19.17 26.49
C ILE A 209 -26.24 -17.79 26.10
N GLN A 210 -25.83 -16.77 26.86
CA GLN A 210 -26.21 -15.40 26.57
C GLN A 210 -25.61 -14.92 25.23
N PRO A 211 -26.38 -14.23 24.36
CA PRO A 211 -25.89 -13.69 23.09
C PRO A 211 -24.58 -12.91 23.20
N ALA A 212 -24.42 -12.11 24.27
CA ALA A 212 -23.20 -11.38 24.55
C ALA A 212 -21.94 -12.28 24.66
N SER A 213 -22.08 -13.46 25.27
CA SER A 213 -20.96 -14.40 25.43
C SER A 213 -20.55 -15.01 24.09
N HIS A 214 -21.54 -15.36 23.24
CA HIS A 214 -21.27 -15.86 21.90
C HIS A 214 -20.42 -14.87 21.10
N ILE A 215 -20.82 -13.60 21.09
CA ILE A 215 -20.15 -12.56 20.30
C ILE A 215 -18.73 -12.33 20.80
N VAL A 216 -18.56 -12.25 22.12
CA VAL A 216 -17.24 -12.05 22.72
C VAL A 216 -16.30 -13.19 22.30
N VAL A 217 -16.75 -14.45 22.32
CA VAL A 217 -15.93 -15.57 21.86
C VAL A 217 -15.68 -15.54 20.36
N MET A 218 -16.71 -15.33 19.53
CA MET A 218 -16.54 -15.25 18.08
C MET A 218 -15.55 -14.15 17.70
N ARG A 219 -15.72 -12.96 18.27
CA ARG A 219 -14.84 -11.81 18.05
C ARG A 219 -13.42 -12.12 18.50
N SER A 220 -13.24 -12.71 19.68
CA SER A 220 -11.92 -13.04 20.23
C SER A 220 -11.20 -14.09 19.38
N LEU A 221 -11.89 -15.17 18.99
CA LEU A 221 -11.37 -16.14 18.03
C LEU A 221 -10.98 -15.48 16.71
N GLY A 222 -11.76 -14.50 16.24
CA GLY A 222 -11.42 -13.73 15.04
C GLY A 222 -10.17 -12.84 15.16
N TYR A 223 -9.66 -12.58 16.36
CA TYR A 223 -8.36 -11.92 16.57
C TYR A 223 -7.22 -12.92 16.81
N MET A 224 -7.51 -14.09 17.39
CA MET A 224 -6.52 -15.10 17.75
C MET A 224 -6.30 -16.17 16.67
N PHE A 225 -7.15 -16.20 15.64
CA PHE A 225 -7.14 -17.22 14.61
C PHE A 225 -5.87 -17.20 13.76
N ASP A 226 -5.25 -18.36 13.63
CA ASP A 226 -4.05 -18.61 12.84
C ASP A 226 -4.20 -19.93 12.05
N GLY A 227 -5.35 -20.09 11.38
CA GLY A 227 -5.59 -21.23 10.48
C GLY A 227 -6.12 -22.52 11.12
N GLN A 228 -6.49 -22.53 12.40
CA GLN A 228 -6.92 -23.75 13.09
C GLN A 228 -8.28 -24.28 12.58
N PRO A 229 -8.39 -25.54 12.09
CA PRO A 229 -9.63 -26.07 11.51
C PRO A 229 -10.83 -26.15 12.47
N CYS A 230 -10.57 -26.33 13.77
CA CYS A 230 -11.60 -26.39 14.80
C CYS A 230 -12.39 -25.08 14.94
N VAL A 231 -11.76 -23.93 14.68
CA VAL A 231 -12.41 -22.62 14.69
C VAL A 231 -13.35 -22.47 13.50
N VAL A 232 -12.94 -22.96 12.32
CA VAL A 232 -13.78 -23.01 11.12
C VAL A 232 -15.01 -23.89 11.36
N GLY A 233 -14.80 -25.09 11.94
CA GLY A 233 -15.89 -26.01 12.29
C GLY A 233 -16.88 -25.40 13.28
N LEU A 234 -16.40 -24.66 14.28
CA LEU A 234 -17.26 -23.91 15.21
C LEU A 234 -18.13 -22.88 14.48
N LEU A 235 -17.56 -22.09 13.56
CA LEU A 235 -18.32 -21.07 12.84
C LEU A 235 -19.39 -21.65 11.92
N GLN A 236 -19.08 -22.76 11.23
CA GLN A 236 -20.03 -23.45 10.37
C GLN A 236 -21.22 -24.00 11.15
N GLU A 237 -20.97 -24.47 12.38
CA GLU A 237 -22.01 -25.06 13.20
C GLU A 237 -22.76 -24.02 14.04
N PHE A 238 -22.12 -22.89 14.33
CA PHE A 238 -22.74 -21.74 14.99
C PHE A 238 -23.96 -21.24 14.22
N THR A 239 -23.83 -21.01 12.90
CA THR A 239 -24.93 -20.51 12.07
C THR A 239 -26.08 -21.49 11.92
N ARG A 240 -25.85 -22.79 12.11
CA ARG A 240 -26.88 -23.83 12.04
C ARG A 240 -27.67 -23.99 13.33
N ARG A 241 -27.04 -23.76 14.48
CA ARG A 241 -27.60 -24.11 15.80
C ARG A 241 -27.99 -22.90 16.65
N VAL A 242 -27.45 -21.73 16.34
CA VAL A 242 -27.71 -20.50 17.06
C VAL A 242 -28.60 -19.61 16.19
N TYR A 243 -29.85 -19.42 16.62
CA TYR A 243 -30.81 -18.59 15.89
C TYR A 243 -30.35 -17.13 15.87
N MET A 244 -30.11 -16.58 14.67
CA MET A 244 -29.66 -15.20 14.50
C MET A 244 -30.69 -14.17 14.95
N SER A 245 -31.97 -14.56 15.08
CA SER A 245 -33.03 -13.72 15.66
C SER A 245 -32.83 -13.41 17.15
N ALA A 246 -32.00 -14.19 17.86
CA ALA A 246 -31.66 -13.92 19.26
C ALA A 246 -30.60 -12.82 19.45
N PHE A 247 -30.08 -12.26 18.35
CA PHE A 247 -29.05 -11.22 18.34
C PHE A 247 -29.66 -9.93 17.80
N ASN A 248 -29.30 -8.80 18.41
CA ASN A 248 -29.58 -7.50 17.77
C ASN A 248 -28.60 -7.25 16.60
N ASP A 249 -28.85 -6.23 15.79
CA ASP A 249 -28.06 -6.05 14.56
C ASP A 249 -26.60 -5.65 14.82
N HIS A 250 -26.33 -4.91 15.91
CA HIS A 250 -24.95 -4.67 16.39
C HIS A 250 -24.21 -5.98 16.61
N GLN A 251 -24.87 -6.92 17.27
CA GLN A 251 -24.32 -8.23 17.59
C GLN A 251 -24.15 -9.10 16.33
N LYS A 252 -25.12 -9.07 15.39
CA LYS A 252 -25.01 -9.74 14.08
C LYS A 252 -23.81 -9.22 13.28
N SER A 253 -23.59 -7.90 13.25
CA SER A 253 -22.47 -7.29 12.54
C SER A 253 -21.10 -7.78 13.06
N GLN A 254 -20.98 -7.96 14.38
CA GLN A 254 -19.75 -8.47 15.01
C GLN A 254 -19.51 -9.95 14.68
N ILE A 255 -20.56 -10.76 14.60
CA ILE A 255 -20.49 -12.16 14.18
C ILE A 255 -20.02 -12.25 12.72
N VAL A 256 -20.60 -11.45 11.82
CA VAL A 256 -20.17 -11.36 10.42
C VAL A 256 -18.70 -10.92 10.32
N GLY A 257 -18.29 -9.94 11.13
CA GLY A 257 -16.91 -9.49 11.21
C GLY A 257 -15.92 -10.59 11.61
N ALA A 258 -16.27 -11.41 12.61
CA ALA A 258 -15.47 -12.55 13.05
C ALA A 258 -15.38 -13.65 11.99
N GLN A 259 -16.52 -14.05 11.40
CA GLN A 259 -16.58 -15.04 10.31
C GLN A 259 -15.69 -14.62 9.14
N THR A 260 -15.70 -13.34 8.79
CA THR A 260 -14.90 -12.79 7.68
C THR A 260 -13.40 -12.93 7.89
N ARG A 261 -12.93 -12.82 9.13
CA ARG A 261 -11.49 -12.96 9.43
C ARG A 261 -11.03 -14.41 9.37
N ILE A 262 -11.89 -15.32 9.81
CA ILE A 262 -11.55 -16.73 9.97
C ILE A 262 -11.74 -17.53 8.66
N LEU A 263 -12.78 -17.24 7.88
CA LEU A 263 -13.10 -17.97 6.65
C LEU A 263 -12.33 -17.49 5.40
N ARG A 264 -11.27 -16.68 5.59
CA ARG A 264 -10.42 -16.14 4.51
C ARG A 264 -9.42 -17.15 3.92
N GLY A 265 -9.50 -18.43 4.28
CA GLY A 265 -8.63 -19.47 3.71
C GLY A 265 -8.98 -19.80 2.25
N PRO A 266 -7.99 -20.01 1.36
CA PRO A 266 -8.22 -20.32 -0.06
C PRO A 266 -8.97 -21.64 -0.33
N ASN A 267 -9.13 -22.50 0.69
CA ASN A 267 -9.76 -23.82 0.59
C ASN A 267 -11.08 -23.94 1.37
N THR A 268 -11.64 -22.85 1.90
CA THR A 268 -12.89 -22.91 2.67
C THR A 268 -14.10 -22.69 1.76
N PRO A 269 -15.05 -23.64 1.66
CA PRO A 269 -16.27 -23.44 0.88
C PRO A 269 -17.03 -22.22 1.42
N GLN A 270 -17.41 -21.31 0.51
CA GLN A 270 -18.19 -20.12 0.86
C GLN A 270 -19.49 -20.58 1.55
N PRO A 271 -19.82 -20.09 2.74
CA PRO A 271 -21.11 -20.39 3.35
C PRO A 271 -22.23 -19.87 2.43
N GLY A 272 -23.29 -20.67 2.30
CA GLY A 272 -24.42 -20.44 1.40
C GLY A 272 -25.07 -19.06 1.57
N ALA A 273 -25.74 -18.63 0.50
CA ALA A 273 -26.24 -17.28 0.22
C ALA A 273 -27.26 -16.67 1.21
N ASP A 274 -27.57 -17.32 2.33
CA ASP A 274 -28.63 -16.91 3.28
C ASP A 274 -28.10 -16.29 4.59
N ILE A 275 -26.95 -15.61 4.56
CA ILE A 275 -26.53 -14.79 5.71
C ILE A 275 -27.23 -13.43 5.62
N GLY A 276 -28.52 -13.46 5.98
CA GLY A 276 -29.38 -12.38 6.47
C GLY A 276 -29.34 -11.04 5.72
N HIS A 277 -30.43 -10.71 5.03
CA HIS A 277 -30.87 -9.32 4.90
C HIS A 277 -30.81 -8.68 6.29
N VAL A 278 -29.83 -7.81 6.54
CA VAL A 278 -29.84 -6.94 7.71
C VAL A 278 -30.85 -5.87 7.35
N ASP A 279 -31.97 -5.81 8.07
CA ASP A 279 -32.93 -4.71 7.92
C ASP A 279 -32.21 -3.41 8.31
N ALA A 280 -31.76 -2.64 7.33
CA ALA A 280 -30.95 -1.45 7.56
C ALA A 280 -31.75 -0.37 8.30
N THR A 281 -33.08 -0.46 8.38
CA THR A 281 -33.93 0.61 8.93
C THR A 281 -33.70 0.89 10.41
N GLU A 282 -33.27 -0.09 11.22
CA GLU A 282 -33.04 0.07 12.67
C GLU A 282 -31.55 0.16 13.07
N VAL A 283 -30.62 0.06 12.11
CA VAL A 283 -29.18 -0.02 12.39
C VAL A 283 -28.54 1.36 12.53
N GLY A 284 -27.78 1.56 13.61
CA GLY A 284 -27.02 2.79 13.85
C GLY A 284 -25.76 2.93 12.97
N LEU A 285 -25.26 4.16 12.84
CA LEU A 285 -24.15 4.49 11.93
C LEU A 285 -22.85 3.71 12.21
N VAL A 286 -22.55 3.39 13.48
CA VAL A 286 -21.35 2.61 13.88
C VAL A 286 -21.37 1.19 13.27
N ASP A 287 -22.54 0.56 13.28
CA ASP A 287 -22.72 -0.80 12.80
C ASP A 287 -22.75 -0.85 11.27
N LEU A 288 -23.42 0.12 10.66
CA LEU A 288 -23.36 0.33 9.22
C LEU A 288 -21.92 0.56 8.76
N ALA A 289 -21.12 1.38 9.46
CA ALA A 289 -19.72 1.60 9.09
C ALA A 289 -18.86 0.33 9.21
N THR A 290 -19.14 -0.53 10.18
CA THR A 290 -18.50 -1.84 10.32
C THR A 290 -18.85 -2.75 9.13
N LEU A 291 -20.11 -2.73 8.70
CA LEU A 291 -20.60 -3.46 7.53
C LEU A 291 -19.97 -2.95 6.23
N VAL A 292 -19.94 -1.63 6.00
CA VAL A 292 -19.28 -1.02 4.83
C VAL A 292 -17.80 -1.38 4.79
N THR A 293 -17.11 -1.33 5.94
CA THR A 293 -15.69 -1.74 6.03
C THR A 293 -15.51 -3.22 5.68
N ALA A 294 -16.44 -4.09 6.07
CA ALA A 294 -16.41 -5.51 5.71
C ALA A 294 -16.62 -5.72 4.20
N HIS A 295 -17.56 -5.00 3.58
CA HIS A 295 -17.80 -5.03 2.14
C HIS A 295 -16.58 -4.51 1.36
N ALA A 296 -16.00 -3.39 1.77
CA ALA A 296 -14.78 -2.82 1.20
C ALA A 296 -13.62 -3.83 1.23
N LYS A 297 -13.44 -4.52 2.36
CA LYS A 297 -12.43 -5.58 2.50
C LYS A 297 -12.70 -6.83 1.65
N ARG A 298 -13.94 -7.05 1.21
CA ARG A 298 -14.32 -8.16 0.32
C ARG A 298 -14.35 -7.76 -1.15
N GLN A 299 -14.15 -6.47 -1.47
CA GLN A 299 -14.35 -5.91 -2.81
C GLN A 299 -15.72 -6.36 -3.37
N LYS A 300 -16.75 -6.25 -2.54
CA LYS A 300 -18.13 -6.57 -2.92
C LYS A 300 -18.95 -5.29 -2.94
N ALA A 301 -19.87 -5.20 -3.89
CA ALA A 301 -20.87 -4.15 -3.93
C ALA A 301 -21.59 -4.04 -2.59
N LEU A 302 -21.91 -2.80 -2.22
CA LEU A 302 -22.68 -2.49 -1.03
C LEU A 302 -24.18 -2.47 -1.40
N PRO A 303 -25.06 -3.08 -0.60
CA PRO A 303 -26.51 -2.99 -0.83
C PRO A 303 -27.03 -1.54 -0.85
N GLU A 304 -27.97 -1.22 -1.74
CA GLU A 304 -28.50 0.15 -1.92
C GLU A 304 -29.29 0.65 -0.70
N ASP A 305 -29.96 -0.24 0.02
CA ASP A 305 -30.67 0.04 1.28
C ASP A 305 -29.71 0.49 2.39
N VAL A 306 -28.53 -0.13 2.48
CA VAL A 306 -27.45 0.30 3.39
C VAL A 306 -26.94 1.68 3.02
N ILE A 307 -26.71 1.96 1.73
CA ILE A 307 -26.26 3.29 1.27
C ILE A 307 -27.30 4.36 1.63
N THR A 308 -28.56 4.10 1.31
CA THR A 308 -29.68 5.03 1.53
C THR A 308 -29.87 5.32 3.03
N ARG A 309 -29.77 4.30 3.87
CA ARG A 309 -29.86 4.49 5.33
C ARG A 309 -28.74 5.35 5.86
N ILE A 310 -27.49 5.10 5.45
CA ILE A 310 -26.36 5.90 5.90
C ILE A 310 -26.54 7.36 5.49
N ILE A 311 -26.98 7.63 4.26
CA ILE A 311 -27.26 9.00 3.80
C ILE A 311 -28.34 9.65 4.67
N SER A 312 -29.46 8.95 4.91
CA SER A 312 -30.54 9.44 5.78
C SER A 312 -30.05 9.77 7.19
N LEU A 313 -29.19 8.95 7.78
CA LEU A 313 -28.62 9.21 9.09
C LEU A 313 -27.67 10.41 9.07
N LEU A 314 -26.85 10.59 8.03
CA LEU A 314 -25.93 11.72 7.90
C LEU A 314 -26.64 13.06 7.64
N GLU A 315 -27.84 13.02 7.05
CA GLU A 315 -28.67 14.20 6.77
C GLU A 315 -29.50 14.64 7.98
N ASP A 316 -29.72 13.75 8.94
CA ASP A 316 -30.36 14.06 10.22
C ASP A 316 -29.46 15.00 11.06
N GLN A 317 -29.86 16.27 11.19
CA GLN A 317 -29.02 17.35 11.70
C GLN A 317 -28.93 17.40 13.23
N GLU A 318 -29.62 16.52 13.96
CA GLU A 318 -29.61 16.49 15.43
C GLU A 318 -28.47 15.66 16.03
N GLN A 319 -27.65 14.99 15.20
CA GLN A 319 -26.60 14.06 15.67
C GLN A 319 -25.19 14.66 15.59
N ASP A 320 -24.51 14.70 16.74
CA ASP A 320 -23.06 14.91 16.81
C ASP A 320 -22.33 13.62 16.43
N PHE A 321 -21.69 13.61 15.26
CA PHE A 321 -20.94 12.46 14.77
C PHE A 321 -19.47 12.49 15.21
N ASP A 322 -18.96 11.32 15.63
CA ASP A 322 -17.52 11.11 15.86
C ASP A 322 -16.74 11.27 14.52
N PRO A 323 -15.83 12.25 14.41
CA PRO A 323 -15.03 12.45 13.20
C PRO A 323 -14.19 11.21 12.82
N GLN A 324 -13.80 10.39 13.78
CA GLN A 324 -13.03 9.17 13.53
C GLN A 324 -13.87 8.07 12.87
N LEU A 325 -15.15 7.98 13.25
CA LEU A 325 -16.12 7.10 12.60
C LEU A 325 -16.34 7.52 11.13
N LEU A 326 -16.58 8.81 10.90
CA LEU A 326 -16.76 9.36 9.55
C LEU A 326 -15.52 9.12 8.67
N ALA A 327 -14.32 9.33 9.20
CA ALA A 327 -13.07 9.07 8.47
C ALA A 327 -12.92 7.60 8.06
N ASN A 328 -13.26 6.67 8.94
CA ASN A 328 -13.19 5.25 8.66
C ASN A 328 -14.22 4.84 7.59
N LEU A 329 -15.42 5.41 7.66
CA LEU A 329 -16.47 5.21 6.69
C LEU A 329 -16.09 5.79 5.32
N SER A 330 -15.57 7.02 5.26
CA SER A 330 -15.04 7.61 4.02
C SER A 330 -13.96 6.73 3.40
N ARG A 331 -13.01 6.20 4.19
CA ARG A 331 -11.96 5.31 3.68
C ARG A 331 -12.54 4.02 3.09
N ALA A 332 -13.55 3.43 3.74
CA ALA A 332 -14.22 2.23 3.26
C ALA A 332 -14.99 2.49 1.96
N VAL A 333 -15.74 3.59 1.88
CA VAL A 333 -16.45 4.02 0.67
C VAL A 333 -15.48 4.32 -0.48
N GLY A 334 -14.40 5.06 -0.23
CA GLY A 334 -13.37 5.32 -1.23
C GLY A 334 -12.71 4.05 -1.76
N SER A 335 -12.52 3.04 -0.90
CA SER A 335 -12.00 1.73 -1.31
C SER A 335 -12.99 0.97 -2.21
N LEU A 336 -14.29 1.03 -1.91
CA LEU A 336 -15.34 0.45 -2.75
C LEU A 336 -15.46 1.12 -4.11
N LEU A 337 -15.41 2.45 -4.16
CA LEU A 337 -15.38 3.23 -5.40
C LEU A 337 -14.17 2.85 -6.27
N GLY A 338 -13.01 2.65 -5.66
CA GLY A 338 -11.80 2.23 -6.37
C GLY A 338 -11.86 0.80 -6.95
N CYS A 339 -12.70 -0.09 -6.41
CA CYS A 339 -12.81 -1.49 -6.86
C CYS A 339 -13.93 -1.72 -7.88
N HIS A 340 -14.93 -0.83 -7.94
CA HIS A 340 -16.14 -1.02 -8.75
C HIS A 340 -16.46 0.24 -9.56
N SER A 341 -15.74 0.46 -10.65
CA SER A 341 -15.93 1.63 -11.53
C SER A 341 -17.27 1.65 -12.26
N THR A 342 -18.01 0.53 -12.30
CA THR A 342 -19.24 0.37 -13.09
C THR A 342 -20.51 0.04 -12.28
N ALA A 343 -20.42 -0.12 -10.95
CA ALA A 343 -21.55 -0.52 -10.09
C ALA A 343 -21.96 0.52 -9.02
N SER A 344 -21.49 1.77 -9.13
CA SER A 344 -21.53 2.79 -8.07
C SER A 344 -22.83 3.61 -7.98
N ARG A 345 -24.03 3.02 -8.14
CA ARG A 345 -25.26 3.79 -7.86
C ARG A 345 -25.32 4.16 -6.37
N GLY A 346 -25.08 5.44 -6.07
CA GLY A 346 -25.21 6.02 -4.72
C GLY A 346 -23.93 6.16 -3.89
N LEU A 347 -22.82 5.48 -4.24
CA LEU A 347 -21.57 5.58 -3.48
C LEU A 347 -20.90 6.96 -3.59
N ASP A 348 -20.98 7.60 -4.76
CA ASP A 348 -20.48 8.96 -4.96
C ASP A 348 -21.28 9.97 -4.13
N HIS A 349 -22.62 9.82 -4.09
CA HIS A 349 -23.50 10.65 -3.25
C HIS A 349 -23.20 10.43 -1.76
N LEU A 350 -22.98 9.18 -1.35
CA LEU A 350 -22.60 8.87 0.03
C LEU A 350 -21.26 9.52 0.41
N LEU A 351 -20.26 9.48 -0.47
CA LEU A 351 -18.98 10.15 -0.24
C LEU A 351 -19.14 11.67 -0.13
N GLU A 352 -20.00 12.27 -0.96
CA GLU A 352 -20.35 13.69 -0.85
C GLU A 352 -21.03 14.03 0.48
N SER A 353 -22.02 13.26 0.91
CA SER A 353 -22.71 13.44 2.19
C SER A 353 -21.73 13.30 3.36
N LEU A 354 -20.85 12.30 3.34
CA LEU A 354 -19.80 12.12 4.36
C LEU A 354 -18.87 13.33 4.44
N ASN A 355 -18.37 13.80 3.30
CA ASN A 355 -17.48 14.97 3.26
C ASN A 355 -18.20 16.23 3.80
N ASN A 356 -19.48 16.40 3.47
CA ASN A 356 -20.29 17.51 3.97
C ASN A 356 -20.49 17.44 5.49
N THR A 357 -20.76 16.25 6.04
CA THR A 357 -20.89 16.04 7.49
C THR A 357 -19.56 16.31 8.20
N VAL A 358 -18.43 15.86 7.65
CA VAL A 358 -17.09 16.14 8.24
C VAL A 358 -16.78 17.64 8.25
N VAL A 359 -17.18 18.40 7.22
CA VAL A 359 -17.01 19.86 7.19
C VAL A 359 -17.74 20.55 8.34
N LYS A 360 -18.88 19.99 8.78
CA LYS A 360 -19.71 20.52 9.87
C LYS A 360 -19.25 20.09 11.26
N CYS A 361 -18.36 19.10 11.39
CA CYS A 361 -17.84 18.66 12.69
C CYS A 361 -17.11 19.81 13.43
N PRO A 362 -17.20 19.85 14.78
CA PRO A 362 -16.51 20.86 15.58
C PRO A 362 -14.99 20.79 15.42
N GLU A 363 -14.36 21.96 15.39
CA GLU A 363 -12.91 22.13 15.22
C GLU A 363 -12.16 22.02 16.57
N PRO A 364 -10.88 21.57 16.58
CA PRO A 364 -10.05 21.18 15.44
C PRO A 364 -10.20 19.71 15.04
N LEU A 365 -10.18 19.43 13.72
CA LEU A 365 -10.19 18.08 13.19
C LEU A 365 -8.79 17.43 13.25
N PRO A 366 -8.66 16.18 13.72
CA PRO A 366 -7.38 15.46 13.68
C PRO A 366 -6.87 15.28 12.24
N LEU A 367 -5.57 15.51 12.01
CA LEU A 367 -4.96 15.32 10.69
C LEU A 367 -5.18 13.92 10.06
N PRO A 368 -5.17 12.80 10.82
CA PRO A 368 -5.49 11.49 10.26
C PRO A 368 -6.93 11.37 9.72
N VAL A 369 -7.88 12.08 10.34
CA VAL A 369 -9.28 12.16 9.88
C VAL A 369 -9.31 12.88 8.54
N LEU A 370 -8.72 14.07 8.47
CA LEU A 370 -8.63 14.88 7.24
C LEU A 370 -7.95 14.11 6.11
N GLY A 371 -6.81 13.47 6.38
CA GLY A 371 -6.09 12.67 5.39
C GLY A 371 -6.92 11.50 4.83
N SER A 372 -7.74 10.86 5.65
CA SER A 372 -8.59 9.74 5.22
C SER A 372 -9.73 10.19 4.30
N VAL A 373 -10.34 11.33 4.62
CA VAL A 373 -11.41 11.94 3.84
C VAL A 373 -10.87 12.46 2.50
N LEU A 374 -9.73 13.14 2.52
CA LEU A 374 -9.05 13.64 1.32
C LEU A 374 -8.59 12.51 0.40
N TRP A 375 -8.07 11.41 0.96
CA TRP A 375 -7.69 10.25 0.16
C TRP A 375 -8.90 9.56 -0.46
N ALA A 376 -9.99 9.37 0.30
CA ALA A 376 -11.22 8.78 -0.22
C ALA A 376 -11.83 9.61 -1.36
N SER A 377 -11.71 10.94 -1.27
CA SER A 377 -12.16 11.90 -2.29
C SER A 377 -11.49 11.70 -3.65
N LEU A 378 -10.33 11.03 -3.72
CA LEU A 378 -9.66 10.71 -4.98
C LEU A 378 -10.37 9.61 -5.77
N ALA A 379 -11.18 8.78 -5.12
CA ALA A 379 -11.87 7.67 -5.77
C ALA A 379 -13.13 8.11 -6.54
N GLY A 380 -13.71 9.26 -6.19
CA GLY A 380 -14.89 9.85 -6.84
C GLY A 380 -14.76 11.37 -6.93
N PRO A 381 -13.82 11.92 -7.73
CA PRO A 381 -13.60 13.35 -7.79
C PRO A 381 -14.76 14.05 -8.50
N SER A 382 -15.53 14.86 -7.76
CA SER A 382 -16.56 15.75 -8.30
C SER A 382 -16.24 17.23 -7.99
N PRO A 383 -16.77 18.20 -8.75
CA PRO A 383 -16.60 19.62 -8.42
C PRO A 383 -17.05 19.96 -6.99
N LYS A 384 -18.07 19.27 -6.48
CA LYS A 384 -18.59 19.45 -5.11
C LYS A 384 -17.66 18.82 -4.08
N VAL A 385 -17.17 17.59 -4.31
CA VAL A 385 -16.14 16.95 -3.48
C VAL A 385 -14.87 17.81 -3.41
N LYS A 386 -14.43 18.38 -4.53
CA LYS A 386 -13.28 19.29 -4.59
C LYS A 386 -13.50 20.56 -3.76
N ARG A 387 -14.69 21.18 -3.81
CA ARG A 387 -15.03 22.33 -2.97
C ARG A 387 -15.03 21.98 -1.47
N LEU A 388 -15.63 20.85 -1.10
CA LEU A 388 -15.63 20.37 0.29
C LEU A 388 -14.22 20.09 0.80
N ALA A 389 -13.38 19.44 -0.02
CA ALA A 389 -11.97 19.23 0.28
C ALA A 389 -11.21 20.56 0.47
N SER A 390 -11.48 21.55 -0.37
CA SER A 390 -10.91 22.90 -0.22
C SER A 390 -11.29 23.54 1.12
N VAL A 391 -12.56 23.42 1.55
CA VAL A 391 -13.01 23.92 2.85
C VAL A 391 -12.27 23.20 3.99
N LEU A 392 -12.18 21.86 3.93
CA LEU A 392 -11.45 21.08 4.94
C LEU A 392 -9.97 21.49 5.04
N LEU A 393 -9.33 21.79 3.90
CA LEU A 393 -7.92 22.23 3.86
C LEU A 393 -7.70 23.61 4.48
N THR A 394 -8.70 24.50 4.51
CA THR A 394 -8.59 25.78 5.24
C THR A 394 -8.49 25.60 6.75
N LYS A 395 -8.96 24.46 7.27
CA LYS A 395 -8.96 24.11 8.70
C LYS A 395 -7.69 23.39 9.15
N VAL A 396 -6.74 23.15 8.25
CA VAL A 396 -5.50 22.44 8.57
C VAL A 396 -4.54 23.35 9.33
N ASP A 397 -4.21 22.97 10.57
CA ASP A 397 -3.11 23.57 11.32
C ASP A 397 -1.77 23.21 10.65
N ARG A 398 -1.05 24.24 10.20
CA ARG A 398 0.22 24.12 9.49
C ARG A 398 1.35 23.64 10.39
N ASP A 399 1.36 24.07 11.64
CA ASP A 399 2.42 23.73 12.58
C ASP A 399 2.29 22.25 12.98
N ALA A 400 1.06 21.82 13.25
CA ALA A 400 0.74 20.40 13.43
C ALA A 400 1.05 19.56 12.18
N LEU A 401 0.72 20.04 10.98
CA LEU A 401 1.02 19.33 9.73
C LEU A 401 2.53 19.19 9.48
N SER A 402 3.31 20.24 9.75
CA SER A 402 4.76 20.26 9.53
C SER A 402 5.52 19.28 10.45
N THR A 403 4.96 18.99 11.62
CA THR A 403 5.52 18.06 12.62
C THR A 403 4.88 16.67 12.56
N ALA A 404 3.82 16.49 11.78
CA ALA A 404 3.13 15.22 11.61
C ALA A 404 4.03 14.18 10.93
N ARG A 405 3.80 12.91 11.26
CA ARG A 405 4.54 11.81 10.63
C ARG A 405 4.16 11.65 9.15
N PRO A 406 5.05 11.12 8.30
CA PRO A 406 4.81 10.95 6.87
C PRO A 406 3.54 10.17 6.51
N GLN A 407 3.11 9.20 7.34
CA GLN A 407 1.89 8.42 7.07
C GLN A 407 0.62 9.25 7.19
N VAL A 408 0.66 10.37 7.94
CA VAL A 408 -0.44 11.32 8.07
C VAL A 408 -0.38 12.37 6.97
N GLN A 409 0.82 12.81 6.61
CA GLN A 409 1.04 13.80 5.55
C GLN A 409 0.70 13.26 4.16
N ALA A 410 1.03 11.99 3.86
CA ALA A 410 0.89 11.44 2.50
C ALA A 410 -0.56 11.40 1.98
N PRO A 411 -1.57 10.97 2.75
CA PRO A 411 -2.96 11.04 2.32
C PRO A 411 -3.45 12.48 2.06
N ILE A 412 -3.01 13.44 2.88
CA ILE A 412 -3.35 14.86 2.73
C ILE A 412 -2.76 15.41 1.43
N LEU A 413 -1.45 15.20 1.20
CA LEU A 413 -0.78 15.65 -0.02
C LEU A 413 -1.36 14.98 -1.26
N SER A 414 -1.66 13.68 -1.17
CA SER A 414 -2.31 12.94 -2.26
C SER A 414 -3.66 13.56 -2.62
N GLY A 415 -4.47 13.95 -1.63
CA GLY A 415 -5.73 14.67 -1.84
C GLY A 415 -5.52 16.04 -2.49
N ILE A 416 -4.58 16.85 -2.00
CA ILE A 416 -4.29 18.19 -2.56
C ILE A 416 -3.86 18.08 -4.03
N VAL A 417 -2.94 17.16 -4.34
CA VAL A 417 -2.40 16.99 -5.70
C VAL A 417 -3.43 16.34 -6.61
N GLY A 418 -4.05 15.24 -6.17
CA GLY A 418 -4.97 14.46 -6.98
C GLY A 418 -6.30 15.19 -7.28
N LEU A 419 -6.75 16.09 -6.41
CA LEU A 419 -7.92 16.95 -6.68
C LEU A 419 -7.55 18.23 -7.45
N GLY A 420 -6.27 18.43 -7.80
CA GLY A 420 -5.80 19.62 -8.49
C GLY A 420 -5.98 20.90 -7.68
N LEU A 421 -5.67 20.84 -6.38
CA LEU A 421 -5.75 21.95 -5.40
C LEU A 421 -4.35 22.49 -5.05
N SER A 422 -3.30 22.04 -5.75
CA SER A 422 -1.91 22.41 -5.41
C SER A 422 -1.61 23.90 -5.56
N GLN A 423 -2.27 24.57 -6.52
CA GLN A 423 -2.14 26.02 -6.73
C GLN A 423 -2.93 26.84 -5.70
N ASP A 424 -4.01 26.26 -5.15
CA ASP A 424 -4.84 26.92 -4.14
C ASP A 424 -4.20 26.84 -2.74
N PHE A 425 -3.41 25.78 -2.50
CA PHE A 425 -2.76 25.53 -1.20
C PHE A 425 -1.22 25.37 -1.30
N PRO A 426 -0.48 26.30 -1.95
CA PRO A 426 0.96 26.15 -2.18
C PRO A 426 1.76 26.12 -0.89
N ARG A 427 1.29 26.81 0.16
CA ARG A 427 1.92 26.79 1.49
C ARG A 427 1.81 25.43 2.17
N LEU A 428 0.67 24.74 2.06
CA LEU A 428 0.52 23.39 2.64
C LEU A 428 1.38 22.38 1.89
N VAL A 429 1.41 22.46 0.56
CA VAL A 429 2.30 21.65 -0.28
C VAL A 429 3.75 21.87 0.13
N SER A 430 4.18 23.13 0.30
CA SER A 430 5.54 23.46 0.74
C SER A 430 5.85 22.91 2.13
N CYS A 431 4.93 23.01 3.08
CA CYS A 431 5.09 22.47 4.45
C CYS A 431 5.35 20.95 4.44
N ILE A 432 4.62 20.21 3.60
CA ILE A 432 4.81 18.76 3.47
C ILE A 432 6.09 18.44 2.69
N ALA A 433 6.36 19.18 1.61
CA ALA A 433 7.51 18.98 0.73
C ALA A 433 8.85 19.30 1.40
N GLU A 434 8.88 20.13 2.45
CA GLU A 434 10.07 20.35 3.27
C GLU A 434 10.53 19.08 3.97
N VAL A 435 9.63 18.10 4.21
CA VAL A 435 9.88 16.83 4.94
C VAL A 435 10.87 17.06 6.08
N ARG A 436 10.51 17.94 7.02
CA ARG A 436 11.39 18.29 8.14
C ARG A 436 11.71 17.04 8.94
N GLY A 437 12.95 16.57 8.81
CA GLY A 437 13.46 15.44 9.57
C GLY A 437 13.40 14.10 8.86
N LEU A 438 14.07 13.96 7.72
CA LEU A 438 14.65 12.67 7.32
C LEU A 438 15.62 12.18 8.43
N LYS A 439 15.08 11.71 9.55
CA LYS A 439 15.81 11.44 10.80
C LYS A 439 16.38 10.02 10.78
N ALA A 440 17.59 9.87 11.34
CA ALA A 440 18.28 8.59 11.49
C ALA A 440 17.43 7.49 12.17
N GLU A 441 16.54 7.86 13.09
CA GLU A 441 15.81 6.94 13.97
C GLU A 441 14.43 6.47 13.46
N TRP A 442 14.10 6.71 12.19
CA TRP A 442 12.78 6.40 11.64
C TRP A 442 12.54 4.91 11.37
N THR A 443 11.32 4.45 11.67
CA THR A 443 10.88 3.04 11.59
C THR A 443 10.49 2.61 10.16
N ASP A 444 10.31 1.31 9.93
CA ASP A 444 9.70 0.74 8.71
C ASP A 444 8.44 1.48 8.25
N ALA A 445 7.57 1.80 9.20
CA ALA A 445 6.32 2.49 8.92
C ALA A 445 6.58 3.91 8.41
N ASP A 446 7.61 4.57 8.91
CA ASP A 446 8.01 5.93 8.52
C ASP A 446 8.59 5.91 7.10
N VAL A 447 9.47 4.95 6.76
CA VAL A 447 9.98 4.79 5.40
C VAL A 447 8.85 4.52 4.40
N ARG A 448 7.89 3.64 4.74
CA ARG A 448 6.68 3.42 3.92
C ARG A 448 5.79 4.67 3.81
N GLY A 449 5.75 5.52 4.84
CA GLY A 449 5.03 6.78 4.78
C GLY A 449 5.71 7.77 3.83
N VAL A 450 7.04 7.87 3.91
CA VAL A 450 7.86 8.73 3.04
C VAL A 450 7.75 8.30 1.58
N SER A 451 7.81 7.00 1.28
CA SER A 451 7.68 6.53 -0.10
C SER A 451 6.34 6.88 -0.74
N LYS A 452 5.26 6.99 0.06
CA LYS A 452 3.94 7.43 -0.39
C LYS A 452 3.85 8.94 -0.66
N LEU A 453 4.78 9.75 -0.15
CA LEU A 453 4.86 11.19 -0.48
C LEU A 453 5.41 11.42 -1.88
N VAL A 454 6.27 10.53 -2.36
CA VAL A 454 7.04 10.72 -3.59
C VAL A 454 6.15 10.77 -4.84
N GLY A 455 5.09 9.95 -4.90
CA GLY A 455 4.11 10.00 -5.99
C GLY A 455 3.46 11.38 -6.15
N PRO A 456 2.77 11.90 -5.12
CA PRO A 456 2.21 13.25 -5.15
C PRO A 456 3.24 14.35 -5.38
N LEU A 457 4.40 14.30 -4.71
CA LEU A 457 5.46 15.29 -4.89
C LEU A 457 5.94 15.34 -6.35
N SER A 458 6.16 14.19 -6.99
CA SER A 458 6.62 14.14 -8.39
C SER A 458 5.73 14.88 -9.40
N ARG A 459 4.46 15.16 -9.04
CA ARG A 459 3.51 15.91 -9.88
C ARG A 459 3.48 17.41 -9.59
N VAL A 460 4.19 17.87 -8.56
CA VAL A 460 4.26 19.28 -8.16
C VAL A 460 5.50 19.93 -8.78
N PRO A 461 5.35 20.97 -9.62
CA PRO A 461 6.50 21.70 -10.17
C PRO A 461 7.44 22.24 -9.09
N GLY A 462 8.76 22.11 -9.30
CA GLY A 462 9.79 22.63 -8.39
C GLY A 462 10.17 21.70 -7.24
N THR A 463 9.58 20.49 -7.15
CA THR A 463 9.87 19.52 -6.08
C THR A 463 10.81 18.39 -6.52
N GLN A 464 11.35 18.42 -7.73
CA GLN A 464 12.22 17.37 -8.29
C GLN A 464 13.42 17.07 -7.40
N ALA A 465 14.10 18.11 -6.90
CA ALA A 465 15.22 17.96 -5.98
C ALA A 465 14.83 17.27 -4.66
N ARG A 466 13.58 17.43 -4.21
CA ARG A 466 13.07 16.75 -3.01
C ARG A 466 12.81 15.28 -3.27
N VAL A 467 12.28 14.92 -4.43
CA VAL A 467 12.11 13.51 -4.82
C VAL A 467 13.46 12.80 -4.84
N VAL A 468 14.50 13.43 -5.42
CA VAL A 468 15.88 12.90 -5.42
C VAL A 468 16.43 12.76 -4.01
N ALA A 469 16.30 13.79 -3.16
CA ALA A 469 16.76 13.74 -1.78
C ALA A 469 16.08 12.64 -0.95
N ILE A 470 14.77 12.42 -1.17
CA ILE A 470 14.05 11.31 -0.56
C ILE A 470 14.58 9.96 -1.08
N ALA A 471 14.81 9.83 -2.39
CA ALA A 471 15.36 8.62 -2.96
C ALA A 471 16.75 8.29 -2.40
N ASP A 472 17.67 9.26 -2.36
CA ASP A 472 19.01 9.08 -1.78
C ASP A 472 18.93 8.67 -0.30
N TRP A 473 18.04 9.29 0.48
CA TRP A 473 17.84 8.94 1.89
C TRP A 473 17.24 7.54 2.07
N VAL A 474 16.20 7.17 1.31
CA VAL A 474 15.61 5.83 1.37
C VAL A 474 16.61 4.78 0.89
N GLY A 475 17.39 5.08 -0.16
CA GLY A 475 18.44 4.20 -0.68
C GLY A 475 19.55 3.92 0.33
N SER A 476 19.89 4.89 1.17
CA SER A 476 20.87 4.70 2.26
C SER A 476 20.40 3.77 3.39
N ARG A 477 19.10 3.41 3.41
CA ARG A 477 18.45 2.58 4.44
C ARG A 477 18.06 1.21 3.90
N ALA A 478 19.08 0.43 3.56
CA ALA A 478 18.90 -0.85 2.87
C ALA A 478 17.94 -1.82 3.59
N GLU A 479 17.87 -1.78 4.92
CA GLU A 479 16.97 -2.63 5.72
C GLU A 479 15.48 -2.42 5.44
N HIS A 480 15.07 -1.26 4.93
CA HIS A 480 13.66 -0.88 4.73
C HIS A 480 13.19 -0.93 3.26
N LEU A 481 14.04 -1.35 2.32
CA LEU A 481 13.76 -1.36 0.88
C LEU A 481 12.94 -2.57 0.43
N THR A 482 11.62 -2.55 0.67
CA THR A 482 10.69 -3.54 0.09
C THR A 482 10.36 -3.24 -1.39
N PRO A 483 9.86 -4.23 -2.17
CA PRO A 483 9.32 -4.02 -3.53
C PRO A 483 8.38 -2.85 -3.68
N GLN A 484 7.39 -2.76 -2.79
CA GLN A 484 6.45 -1.64 -2.77
C GLN A 484 7.13 -0.28 -2.59
N VAL A 485 8.10 -0.19 -1.68
CA VAL A 485 8.86 1.05 -1.43
C VAL A 485 9.70 1.40 -2.66
N ALA A 486 10.47 0.44 -3.19
CA ALA A 486 11.31 0.66 -4.36
C ALA A 486 10.49 1.09 -5.59
N GLY A 487 9.37 0.43 -5.85
CA GLY A 487 8.46 0.78 -6.94
C GLY A 487 7.86 2.18 -6.80
N SER A 488 7.48 2.57 -5.58
CA SER A 488 6.95 3.92 -5.31
C SER A 488 8.00 5.02 -5.53
N ILE A 489 9.23 4.80 -5.05
CA ILE A 489 10.33 5.76 -5.20
C ILE A 489 10.75 5.88 -6.67
N LEU A 490 11.05 4.77 -7.35
CA LEU A 490 11.48 4.78 -8.75
C LEU A 490 10.40 5.40 -9.66
N ARG A 491 9.13 5.07 -9.44
CA ARG A 491 8.01 5.68 -10.17
C ARG A 491 7.96 7.19 -9.96
N GLY A 492 8.22 7.67 -8.75
CA GLY A 492 8.27 9.12 -8.51
C GLY A 492 9.48 9.80 -9.13
N ILE A 493 10.65 9.15 -9.17
CA ILE A 493 11.81 9.66 -9.91
C ILE A 493 11.46 9.78 -11.41
N ALA A 494 10.86 8.74 -11.98
CA ALA A 494 10.42 8.74 -13.37
C ALA A 494 9.42 9.87 -13.67
N ASN A 495 8.41 10.07 -12.81
CA ASN A 495 7.43 11.15 -12.96
C ASN A 495 8.02 12.55 -12.75
N ALA A 496 9.02 12.68 -11.88
CA ALA A 496 9.68 13.96 -11.59
C ALA A 496 10.66 14.39 -12.70
N THR A 497 11.15 13.43 -13.49
CA THR A 497 12.12 13.67 -14.56
C THR A 497 11.39 14.08 -15.83
N SER A 498 11.75 15.22 -16.42
CA SER A 498 11.11 15.68 -17.65
C SER A 498 11.53 14.81 -18.85
N PRO A 499 10.66 14.62 -19.87
CA PRO A 499 11.01 13.86 -21.06
C PRO A 499 12.26 14.37 -21.79
N ARG A 500 12.51 15.68 -21.76
CA ARG A 500 13.73 16.28 -22.34
C ARG A 500 14.98 15.87 -21.57
N GLN A 501 14.93 15.85 -20.25
CA GLN A 501 16.05 15.41 -19.41
C GLN A 501 16.36 13.93 -19.63
N VAL A 502 15.35 13.07 -19.70
CA VAL A 502 15.53 11.63 -20.02
C VAL A 502 16.28 11.41 -21.34
N LEU A 503 16.14 12.32 -22.31
CA LEU A 503 16.82 12.24 -23.60
C LEU A 503 18.17 12.95 -23.65
N SER A 504 18.52 13.77 -22.67
CA SER A 504 19.74 14.60 -22.74
C SER A 504 20.73 14.33 -21.61
N GLU A 505 20.29 13.73 -20.51
CA GLU A 505 21.06 13.54 -19.30
C GLU A 505 21.00 12.07 -18.85
N PHE A 506 22.12 11.56 -18.34
CA PHE A 506 22.13 10.24 -17.72
C PHE A 506 21.38 10.28 -16.37
N PRO A 507 20.49 9.32 -16.07
CA PRO A 507 19.63 9.37 -14.89
C PRO A 507 20.36 8.91 -13.61
N GLU A 508 21.37 9.68 -13.17
CA GLU A 508 22.25 9.33 -12.03
C GLU A 508 21.48 9.04 -10.73
N ALA A 509 20.45 9.83 -10.41
CA ALA A 509 19.64 9.61 -9.21
C ALA A 509 18.89 8.27 -9.25
N ALA A 510 18.40 7.89 -10.44
CA ALA A 510 17.71 6.62 -10.61
C ALA A 510 18.70 5.44 -10.54
N LEU A 511 19.90 5.59 -11.12
CA LEU A 511 20.95 4.58 -11.03
C LEU A 511 21.34 4.31 -9.58
N ARG A 512 21.74 5.35 -8.83
CA ARG A 512 22.15 5.17 -7.42
C ARG A 512 21.08 4.47 -6.58
N PHE A 513 19.81 4.82 -6.81
CA PHE A 513 18.72 4.16 -6.11
C PHE A 513 18.50 2.72 -6.59
N ALA A 514 18.61 2.45 -7.89
CA ALA A 514 18.53 1.11 -8.45
C ALA A 514 19.66 0.20 -7.92
N ASP A 515 20.89 0.69 -7.80
CA ASP A 515 22.03 -0.02 -7.21
C ASP A 515 21.75 -0.41 -5.75
N ALA A 516 21.18 0.53 -4.96
CA ALA A 516 20.77 0.28 -3.58
C ALA A 516 19.68 -0.80 -3.47
N VAL A 517 18.73 -0.82 -4.41
CA VAL A 517 17.68 -1.85 -4.47
C VAL A 517 18.26 -3.20 -4.89
N ALA A 518 19.10 -3.23 -5.95
CA ALA A 518 19.70 -4.43 -6.49
C ALA A 518 20.54 -5.18 -5.44
N SER A 519 21.43 -4.45 -4.76
CA SER A 519 22.30 -4.96 -3.69
C SER A 519 21.53 -5.57 -2.53
N ARG A 520 20.40 -4.96 -2.12
CA ARG A 520 19.61 -5.46 -0.99
C ARG A 520 18.81 -6.71 -1.32
N TRP A 521 18.21 -6.77 -2.50
CA TRP A 521 17.18 -7.76 -2.76
C TRP A 521 17.69 -9.20 -2.91
N GLY A 522 19.00 -9.45 -2.78
CA GLY A 522 19.60 -10.78 -2.96
C GLY A 522 18.97 -11.87 -2.09
N GLN A 523 18.26 -11.47 -1.03
CA GLN A 523 17.65 -12.34 -0.03
C GLN A 523 16.10 -12.31 -0.02
N VAL A 524 15.43 -11.57 -0.92
CA VAL A 524 13.97 -11.42 -0.90
C VAL A 524 13.28 -12.67 -1.47
N GLY A 525 12.42 -13.30 -0.67
CA GLY A 525 11.60 -14.45 -1.05
C GLY A 525 10.39 -14.06 -1.91
N ALA A 526 9.81 -15.03 -2.64
CA ALA A 526 8.69 -14.77 -3.56
C ALA A 526 7.32 -14.58 -2.87
N SER A 527 7.16 -15.03 -1.61
CA SER A 527 5.91 -14.92 -0.84
C SER A 527 5.50 -13.48 -0.53
N ASP A 528 6.46 -12.56 -0.57
CA ASP A 528 6.34 -11.19 -0.07
C ASP A 528 6.29 -10.16 -1.21
N VAL A 529 6.08 -10.61 -2.46
CA VAL A 529 6.19 -9.78 -3.67
C VAL A 529 4.90 -9.83 -4.49
N ASP A 530 4.43 -8.65 -4.90
CA ASP A 530 3.32 -8.46 -5.83
C ASP A 530 3.85 -8.12 -7.24
N LEU A 531 3.20 -8.61 -8.30
CA LEU A 531 3.52 -8.25 -9.67
C LEU A 531 3.31 -6.74 -9.93
N ALA A 532 2.37 -6.09 -9.22
CA ALA A 532 2.14 -4.65 -9.29
C ALA A 532 3.39 -3.84 -8.91
N ASP A 533 4.09 -4.27 -7.85
CA ASP A 533 5.30 -3.62 -7.36
C ASP A 533 6.45 -3.81 -8.34
N LEU A 534 6.63 -5.04 -8.84
CA LEU A 534 7.63 -5.37 -9.85
C LEU A 534 7.40 -4.58 -11.15
N ALA A 535 6.15 -4.53 -11.63
CA ALA A 535 5.75 -3.76 -12.80
C ALA A 535 6.07 -2.27 -12.62
N SER A 536 5.84 -1.71 -11.43
CA SER A 536 6.16 -0.32 -11.12
C SER A 536 7.65 0.00 -11.25
N ILE A 537 8.51 -0.93 -10.83
CA ILE A 537 9.98 -0.78 -10.90
C ILE A 537 10.45 -0.82 -12.34
N VAL A 538 10.10 -1.88 -13.08
CA VAL A 538 10.55 -2.02 -14.46
C VAL A 538 9.96 -0.92 -15.35
N TRP A 539 8.71 -0.50 -15.11
CA TRP A 539 8.09 0.62 -15.82
C TRP A 539 8.85 1.93 -15.61
N ALA A 540 9.28 2.21 -14.37
CA ALA A 540 10.04 3.40 -14.06
C ALA A 540 11.42 3.38 -14.75
N LEU A 541 12.10 2.23 -14.71
CA LEU A 541 13.38 2.01 -15.42
C LEU A 541 13.22 2.23 -16.94
N ALA A 542 12.17 1.68 -17.55
CA ALA A 542 11.89 1.87 -18.97
C ALA A 542 11.56 3.33 -19.32
N THR A 543 10.80 4.01 -18.47
CA THR A 543 10.43 5.42 -18.65
C THR A 543 11.65 6.34 -18.54
N LEU A 544 12.58 6.00 -17.64
CA LEU A 544 13.87 6.68 -17.47
C LEU A 544 14.93 6.23 -18.48
N ARG A 545 14.61 5.27 -19.34
CA ARG A 545 15.51 4.67 -20.34
C ARG A 545 16.80 4.14 -19.72
N LEU A 546 16.66 3.58 -18.52
CA LEU A 546 17.73 2.94 -17.77
C LEU A 546 17.49 1.42 -17.78
N SER A 547 18.38 0.69 -18.42
CA SER A 547 18.40 -0.76 -18.45
C SER A 547 19.42 -1.27 -17.42
N HIS A 548 18.97 -1.46 -16.18
CA HIS A 548 19.80 -1.95 -15.09
C HIS A 548 19.73 -3.48 -15.02
N TYR A 549 20.77 -4.15 -15.51
CA TYR A 549 20.77 -5.60 -15.75
C TYR A 549 20.36 -6.40 -14.51
N GLU A 550 21.06 -6.22 -13.38
CA GLU A 550 20.81 -7.03 -12.18
C GLU A 550 19.40 -6.86 -11.61
N LEU A 551 18.93 -5.61 -11.51
CA LEU A 551 17.61 -5.30 -10.96
C LEU A 551 16.49 -5.84 -11.87
N GLN A 552 16.59 -5.63 -13.18
CA GLN A 552 15.59 -6.14 -14.12
C GLN A 552 15.58 -7.67 -14.15
N GLU A 553 16.76 -8.31 -14.14
CA GLU A 553 16.87 -9.78 -14.12
C GLU A 553 16.20 -10.38 -12.88
N LYS A 554 16.39 -9.72 -11.75
CA LYS A 554 15.75 -10.09 -10.49
C LYS A 554 14.25 -9.88 -10.52
N CYS A 555 13.78 -8.74 -11.05
CA CYS A 555 12.35 -8.50 -11.26
C CYS A 555 11.73 -9.57 -12.15
N CYS A 556 12.37 -9.95 -13.27
CA CYS A 556 11.91 -11.04 -14.14
C CYS A 556 11.88 -12.38 -13.40
N SER A 557 12.92 -12.71 -12.65
CA SER A 557 13.02 -13.95 -11.86
C SER A 557 11.97 -14.05 -10.76
N LEU A 558 11.60 -12.93 -10.12
CA LEU A 558 10.53 -12.85 -9.13
C LEU A 558 9.15 -12.90 -9.79
N ALA A 559 8.94 -12.16 -10.87
CA ALA A 559 7.68 -12.18 -11.62
C ALA A 559 7.35 -13.60 -12.12
N ALA A 560 8.34 -14.31 -12.68
CA ALA A 560 8.18 -15.71 -13.10
C ALA A 560 7.93 -16.68 -11.93
N ARG A 561 8.22 -16.30 -10.68
CA ARG A 561 7.88 -17.09 -9.49
C ARG A 561 6.48 -16.75 -8.99
N VAL A 562 6.12 -15.46 -8.93
CA VAL A 562 4.77 -14.98 -8.58
C VAL A 562 3.73 -15.64 -9.49
N LEU A 563 3.93 -15.58 -10.80
CA LEU A 563 3.03 -16.19 -11.79
C LEU A 563 2.91 -17.73 -11.65
N ARG A 564 3.94 -18.41 -11.13
CA ARG A 564 3.89 -19.86 -10.83
C ARG A 564 3.18 -20.20 -9.52
N GLN A 565 3.25 -19.33 -8.52
CA GLN A 565 2.80 -19.62 -7.14
C GLN A 565 1.44 -19.00 -6.80
N ARG A 566 1.12 -17.83 -7.34
CA ARG A 566 -0.06 -17.02 -7.06
C ARG A 566 -0.58 -16.45 -8.38
N SER A 567 -1.36 -17.25 -9.11
CA SER A 567 -2.10 -16.74 -10.26
C SER A 567 -3.51 -16.36 -9.82
N THR A 568 -3.70 -15.13 -9.35
CA THR A 568 -5.04 -14.56 -9.23
C THR A 568 -5.33 -13.66 -10.43
N THR A 569 -6.61 -13.50 -10.79
CA THR A 569 -7.05 -12.60 -11.87
C THR A 569 -6.55 -11.16 -11.70
N SER A 570 -6.38 -10.68 -10.45
CA SER A 570 -5.86 -9.34 -10.17
C SER A 570 -4.38 -9.18 -10.54
N ASP A 571 -3.56 -10.23 -10.39
CA ASP A 571 -2.13 -10.16 -10.69
C ASP A 571 -1.87 -9.95 -12.18
N TYR A 572 -2.70 -10.55 -13.05
CA TYR A 572 -2.54 -10.45 -14.51
C TYR A 572 -2.78 -9.05 -15.07
N SER A 573 -3.50 -8.17 -14.36
CA SER A 573 -3.73 -6.79 -14.81
C SER A 573 -2.44 -5.95 -14.92
N HIS A 574 -1.38 -6.33 -14.21
CA HIS A 574 -0.09 -5.62 -14.22
C HIS A 574 0.94 -6.22 -15.20
N LEU A 575 0.65 -7.40 -15.73
CA LEU A 575 1.55 -8.14 -16.60
C LEU A 575 1.83 -7.43 -17.95
N PRO A 576 0.85 -6.81 -18.65
CA PRO A 576 1.13 -6.05 -19.86
C PRO A 576 2.10 -4.90 -19.62
N VAL A 577 1.94 -4.16 -18.51
CA VAL A 577 2.85 -3.08 -18.12
C VAL A 577 4.26 -3.60 -17.85
N PHE A 578 4.36 -4.72 -17.13
CA PHE A 578 5.64 -5.37 -16.85
C PHE A 578 6.36 -5.76 -18.16
N LEU A 579 5.68 -6.46 -19.07
CA LEU A 579 6.27 -6.93 -20.32
C LEU A 579 6.60 -5.79 -21.28
N TRP A 580 5.73 -4.76 -21.36
CA TRP A 580 6.03 -3.54 -22.11
C TRP A 580 7.34 -2.92 -21.64
N ALA A 581 7.56 -2.82 -20.33
CA ALA A 581 8.74 -2.18 -19.78
C ALA A 581 10.02 -2.99 -20.04
N VAL A 582 9.96 -4.32 -19.84
CA VAL A 582 11.07 -5.23 -20.13
C VAL A 582 11.45 -5.19 -21.61
N ALA A 583 10.46 -5.24 -22.50
CA ALA A 583 10.67 -5.15 -23.94
C ALA A 583 11.17 -3.75 -24.37
N SER A 584 10.65 -2.66 -23.80
CA SER A 584 11.11 -1.30 -24.11
C SER A 584 12.59 -1.09 -23.82
N ASN A 585 13.12 -1.72 -22.77
CA ASN A 585 14.55 -1.71 -22.44
C ASN A 585 15.38 -2.76 -23.20
N SER A 586 14.78 -3.51 -24.13
CA SER A 586 15.44 -4.63 -24.83
C SER A 586 16.10 -5.64 -23.88
N HIS A 587 15.52 -5.89 -22.69
CA HIS A 587 16.08 -6.82 -21.71
C HIS A 587 15.78 -8.27 -22.10
N ARG A 588 16.66 -8.89 -22.88
CA ARG A 588 16.44 -10.17 -23.59
C ARG A 588 17.00 -11.42 -22.89
N THR A 589 17.04 -11.39 -21.57
CA THR A 589 17.56 -12.50 -20.78
C THR A 589 16.62 -13.70 -20.78
N GLU A 590 17.13 -14.85 -20.32
CA GLU A 590 16.31 -16.05 -20.20
C GLU A 590 15.23 -15.90 -19.13
N ALA A 591 15.46 -15.11 -18.07
CA ALA A 591 14.41 -14.80 -17.10
C ALA A 591 13.28 -13.97 -17.73
N ALA A 592 13.59 -12.96 -18.55
CA ALA A 592 12.59 -12.17 -19.28
C ALA A 592 11.75 -13.04 -20.21
N ARG A 593 12.38 -13.93 -20.98
CA ARG A 593 11.70 -14.92 -21.81
C ARG A 593 10.88 -15.91 -20.97
N GLY A 594 11.39 -16.30 -19.81
CA GLY A 594 10.70 -17.16 -18.86
C GLY A 594 9.38 -16.58 -18.36
N VAL A 595 9.31 -15.27 -18.11
CA VAL A 595 8.04 -14.57 -17.79
C VAL A 595 7.07 -14.71 -18.97
N LEU A 596 7.50 -14.37 -20.18
CA LEU A 596 6.63 -14.41 -21.36
C LEU A 596 6.10 -15.83 -21.68
N ARG A 597 6.94 -16.87 -21.55
CA ARG A 597 6.50 -18.27 -21.74
C ARG A 597 5.38 -18.68 -20.79
N GLN A 598 5.36 -18.15 -19.57
CA GLN A 598 4.28 -18.44 -18.63
C GLN A 598 2.96 -17.80 -19.04
N VAL A 599 3.01 -16.64 -19.70
CA VAL A 599 1.84 -15.94 -20.24
C VAL A 599 1.27 -16.63 -21.47
N MET A 600 2.13 -17.25 -22.28
CA MET A 600 1.73 -17.99 -23.48
C MET A 600 0.89 -19.25 -23.17
N GLY A 601 0.75 -19.64 -21.90
CA GLY A 601 -0.16 -20.72 -21.49
C GLY A 601 -1.64 -20.31 -21.55
N GLU A 602 -2.50 -21.23 -22.01
CA GLU A 602 -3.93 -20.99 -22.29
C GLU A 602 -4.71 -20.31 -21.15
N ARG A 603 -4.40 -20.64 -19.89
CA ARG A 603 -5.12 -20.10 -18.72
C ARG A 603 -4.92 -18.59 -18.52
N VAL A 604 -3.70 -18.08 -18.75
CA VAL A 604 -3.38 -16.66 -18.53
C VAL A 604 -4.04 -15.80 -19.58
N MET A 605 -4.00 -16.28 -20.83
CA MET A 605 -4.57 -15.58 -21.97
C MET A 605 -6.05 -15.27 -21.78
N ALA A 606 -6.84 -16.23 -21.29
CA ALA A 606 -8.28 -16.05 -21.08
C ALA A 606 -8.64 -14.92 -20.09
N GLU A 607 -7.73 -14.54 -19.18
CA GLU A 607 -7.99 -13.56 -18.12
C GLU A 607 -7.57 -12.12 -18.48
N LEU A 608 -6.84 -11.92 -19.58
CA LEU A 608 -6.34 -10.60 -19.98
C LEU A 608 -7.33 -9.82 -20.86
N PRO A 609 -7.47 -8.49 -20.68
CA PRO A 609 -8.26 -7.65 -21.58
C PRO A 609 -7.72 -7.68 -23.03
N ASP A 610 -8.61 -7.71 -24.01
CA ASP A 610 -8.22 -7.78 -25.44
C ASP A 610 -7.32 -6.60 -25.86
N ASN A 611 -7.54 -5.41 -25.28
CA ASN A 611 -6.77 -4.20 -25.56
C ASN A 611 -5.30 -4.29 -25.14
N ASP A 612 -4.95 -5.19 -24.22
CA ASP A 612 -3.60 -5.35 -23.70
C ASP A 612 -2.80 -6.41 -24.47
N LEU A 613 -3.46 -7.28 -25.24
CA LEU A 613 -2.81 -8.36 -25.99
C LEU A 613 -1.77 -7.87 -27.02
N PRO A 614 -1.95 -6.74 -27.72
CA PRO A 614 -0.93 -6.22 -28.65
C PRO A 614 0.43 -5.95 -27.99
N VAL A 615 0.46 -5.64 -26.69
CA VAL A 615 1.71 -5.46 -25.94
C VAL A 615 2.45 -6.80 -25.77
N LEU A 616 1.72 -7.90 -25.61
CA LEU A 616 2.33 -9.22 -25.43
C LEU A 616 3.01 -9.71 -26.71
N VAL A 617 2.33 -9.61 -27.86
CA VAL A 617 2.92 -10.00 -29.17
C VAL A 617 4.04 -9.07 -29.60
N TRP A 618 3.99 -7.79 -29.22
CA TRP A 618 5.13 -6.90 -29.41
C TRP A 618 6.32 -7.31 -28.53
N SER A 619 6.08 -7.62 -27.26
CA SER A 619 7.11 -8.11 -26.35
C SER A 619 7.72 -9.42 -26.84
N MET A 620 6.88 -10.31 -27.39
CA MET A 620 7.27 -11.55 -28.07
C MET A 620 8.27 -11.30 -29.21
N ALA A 621 7.98 -10.33 -30.08
CA ALA A 621 8.85 -9.96 -31.18
C ALA A 621 10.17 -9.33 -30.70
N VAL A 622 10.11 -8.39 -29.76
CA VAL A 622 11.31 -7.72 -29.21
C VAL A 622 12.22 -8.73 -28.50
N LEU A 623 11.66 -9.62 -27.68
CA LEU A 623 12.38 -10.65 -26.92
C LEU A 623 12.82 -11.85 -27.78
N ASN A 624 12.40 -11.88 -29.05
CA ASN A 624 12.72 -12.92 -30.03
C ASN A 624 12.27 -14.32 -29.58
N LEU A 625 11.02 -14.45 -29.15
CA LEU A 625 10.44 -15.70 -28.65
C LEU A 625 9.18 -16.03 -29.44
N PHE A 626 9.26 -16.80 -30.53
CA PHE A 626 8.09 -17.06 -31.38
C PHE A 626 7.23 -18.21 -30.87
N ASP A 627 5.91 -17.99 -30.81
CA ASP A 627 4.88 -19.01 -30.63
C ASP A 627 3.73 -18.73 -31.63
N GLU A 628 3.54 -19.64 -32.59
CA GLU A 628 2.55 -19.46 -33.66
C GLU A 628 1.11 -19.51 -33.12
N THR A 629 0.82 -20.43 -32.19
CA THR A 629 -0.51 -20.63 -31.63
C THR A 629 -0.92 -19.39 -30.85
N PHE A 630 -0.03 -18.90 -29.98
CA PHE A 630 -0.25 -17.68 -29.22
C PHE A 630 -0.50 -16.45 -30.09
N LEU A 631 0.30 -16.26 -31.15
CA LEU A 631 0.11 -15.14 -32.08
C LEU A 631 -1.26 -15.22 -32.77
N ARG A 632 -1.69 -16.41 -33.20
CA ARG A 632 -3.01 -16.61 -33.82
C ARG A 632 -4.15 -16.31 -32.85
N ASP A 633 -4.05 -16.76 -31.61
CA ASP A 633 -5.08 -16.51 -30.59
C ASP A 633 -5.21 -15.00 -30.30
N VAL A 634 -4.08 -14.29 -30.22
CA VAL A 634 -4.08 -12.82 -30.06
C VAL A 634 -4.72 -12.14 -31.27
N LEU A 635 -4.37 -12.54 -32.50
CA LEU A 635 -4.94 -11.97 -33.72
C LEU A 635 -6.45 -12.20 -33.79
N ALA A 636 -6.92 -13.40 -33.47
CA ALA A 636 -8.34 -13.73 -33.46
C ALA A 636 -9.15 -12.86 -32.49
N ARG A 637 -8.62 -12.63 -31.27
CA ARG A 637 -9.25 -11.76 -30.26
C ARG A 637 -9.17 -10.28 -30.61
N CYS A 638 -8.02 -9.83 -31.10
CA CYS A 638 -7.82 -8.44 -31.52
C CYS A 638 -8.71 -8.06 -32.72
N ALA A 639 -9.11 -9.03 -33.55
CA ALA A 639 -9.95 -8.77 -34.71
C ALA A 639 -11.37 -8.31 -34.35
N THR A 640 -11.86 -8.65 -33.15
CA THR A 640 -13.24 -8.35 -32.71
C THR A 640 -13.35 -7.06 -31.88
N VAL A 641 -12.23 -6.41 -31.56
CA VAL A 641 -12.20 -5.21 -30.70
C VAL A 641 -11.67 -3.98 -31.43
N SER A 642 -12.02 -2.80 -30.89
CA SER A 642 -11.47 -1.53 -31.36
C SER A 642 -10.14 -1.26 -30.67
N LEU A 643 -9.05 -1.35 -31.44
CA LEU A 643 -7.70 -1.09 -30.95
C LEU A 643 -7.28 0.36 -31.20
N GLN A 644 -6.51 0.92 -30.27
CA GLN A 644 -5.86 2.22 -30.44
C GLN A 644 -4.71 2.14 -31.46
N SER A 645 -4.37 3.29 -32.07
CA SER A 645 -3.28 3.43 -33.06
C SER A 645 -1.96 2.76 -32.61
N ALA A 646 -1.47 3.08 -31.40
CA ALA A 646 -0.23 2.50 -30.88
C ALA A 646 -0.30 0.97 -30.70
N ALA A 647 -1.48 0.41 -30.44
CA ALA A 647 -1.68 -1.03 -30.33
C ALA A 647 -1.65 -1.70 -31.71
N LEU A 648 -2.28 -1.08 -32.72
CA LEU A 648 -2.22 -1.53 -34.11
C LEU A 648 -0.79 -1.51 -34.66
N ILE A 649 -0.01 -0.46 -34.41
CA ILE A 649 1.39 -0.38 -34.83
C ILE A 649 2.22 -1.51 -34.18
N ARG A 650 2.03 -1.76 -32.89
CA ARG A 650 2.71 -2.87 -32.17
C ARG A 650 2.37 -4.23 -32.78
N LEU A 651 1.10 -4.46 -33.08
CA LEU A 651 0.62 -5.69 -33.71
C LEU A 651 1.23 -5.86 -35.10
N TYR A 652 1.20 -4.81 -35.93
CA TYR A 652 1.81 -4.81 -37.26
C TYR A 652 3.29 -5.19 -37.21
N ARG A 653 4.08 -4.55 -36.34
CA ARG A 653 5.51 -4.88 -36.19
C ARG A 653 5.75 -6.32 -35.75
N ALA A 654 4.91 -6.86 -34.87
CA ALA A 654 5.02 -8.26 -34.44
C ALA A 654 4.70 -9.23 -35.58
N VAL A 655 3.67 -8.97 -36.38
CA VAL A 655 3.31 -9.77 -37.55
C VAL A 655 4.40 -9.71 -38.61
N GLU A 656 4.93 -8.52 -38.93
CA GLU A 656 6.02 -8.36 -39.88
C GLU A 656 7.28 -9.13 -39.47
N TRP A 657 7.65 -9.06 -38.19
CA TRP A 657 8.75 -9.85 -37.64
C TRP A 657 8.50 -11.36 -37.78
N ALA A 658 7.29 -11.82 -37.43
CA ALA A 658 6.93 -13.23 -37.52
C ALA A 658 6.93 -13.73 -38.98
N THR A 659 6.43 -12.93 -39.92
CA THR A 659 6.44 -13.26 -41.35
C THR A 659 7.86 -13.29 -41.90
N ALA A 660 8.68 -12.29 -41.58
CA ALA A 660 10.04 -12.19 -42.11
C ALA A 660 11.02 -13.23 -41.51
N GLN A 661 10.92 -13.52 -40.20
CA GLN A 661 11.85 -14.41 -39.52
C GLN A 661 11.38 -15.88 -39.46
N HIS A 662 10.07 -16.09 -39.29
CA HIS A 662 9.49 -17.39 -39.00
C HIS A 662 8.57 -17.92 -40.11
N ASN A 663 8.51 -17.23 -41.26
CA ASN A 663 7.62 -17.56 -42.37
C ASN A 663 6.14 -17.67 -41.94
N PHE A 664 5.73 -16.91 -40.92
CA PHE A 664 4.35 -16.89 -40.46
C PHE A 664 3.41 -16.41 -41.58
N ARG A 665 2.35 -17.20 -41.84
CA ARG A 665 1.34 -16.90 -42.85
C ARG A 665 -0.02 -16.69 -42.20
N LEU A 666 -0.72 -15.65 -42.64
CA LEU A 666 -2.12 -15.41 -42.26
C LEU A 666 -3.00 -16.48 -42.91
N ARG A 667 -3.93 -17.08 -42.14
CA ARG A 667 -4.75 -18.23 -42.57
C ARG A 667 -6.23 -17.90 -42.77
N GLY A 668 -6.73 -16.80 -42.20
CA GLY A 668 -8.14 -16.40 -42.26
C GLY A 668 -8.35 -14.96 -42.68
N GLN A 669 -9.52 -14.67 -43.27
CA GLN A 669 -9.86 -13.31 -43.71
C GLN A 669 -9.83 -12.29 -42.57
N THR A 670 -10.26 -12.69 -41.36
CA THR A 670 -10.21 -11.83 -40.17
C THR A 670 -8.79 -11.44 -39.76
N GLU A 671 -7.83 -12.38 -39.84
CA GLU A 671 -6.42 -12.09 -39.60
C GLU A 671 -5.85 -11.15 -40.68
N VAL A 672 -6.23 -11.37 -41.95
CA VAL A 672 -5.83 -10.53 -43.08
C VAL A 672 -6.37 -9.11 -42.95
N ASP A 673 -7.65 -8.94 -42.62
CA ASP A 673 -8.28 -7.64 -42.44
C ASP A 673 -7.67 -6.87 -41.26
N LEU A 674 -7.39 -7.55 -40.15
CA LEU A 674 -6.72 -6.94 -38.99
C LEU A 674 -5.27 -6.53 -39.34
N ALA A 675 -4.52 -7.39 -40.02
CA ALA A 675 -3.16 -7.08 -40.46
C ALA A 675 -3.15 -5.91 -41.45
N ALA A 676 -4.09 -5.85 -42.39
CA ALA A 676 -4.24 -4.75 -43.33
C ALA A 676 -4.59 -3.43 -42.63
N ARG A 677 -5.50 -3.46 -41.65
CA ARG A 677 -5.81 -2.29 -40.79
C ARG A 677 -4.58 -1.83 -40.01
N ALA A 678 -3.83 -2.77 -39.43
CA ALA A 678 -2.64 -2.47 -38.65
C ALA A 678 -1.51 -1.90 -39.52
N ALA A 679 -1.34 -2.41 -40.75
CA ALA A 679 -0.41 -1.89 -41.74
C ALA A 679 -0.80 -0.49 -42.21
N ALA A 680 -2.08 -0.27 -42.52
CA ALA A 680 -2.58 1.05 -42.92
C ALA A 680 -2.36 2.11 -41.82
N GLU A 681 -2.57 1.73 -40.56
CA GLU A 681 -2.30 2.60 -39.40
C GLU A 681 -0.80 2.87 -39.21
N ALA A 682 0.05 1.87 -39.45
CA ALA A 682 1.50 2.06 -39.43
C ALA A 682 1.95 3.03 -40.53
N THR A 683 1.39 2.92 -41.74
CA THR A 683 1.68 3.83 -42.85
C THR A 683 1.18 5.25 -42.58
N SER A 684 -0.05 5.42 -42.07
CA SER A 684 -0.60 6.74 -41.78
C SER A 684 0.16 7.47 -40.65
N SER A 685 0.71 6.71 -39.70
CA SER A 685 1.49 7.23 -38.57
C SER A 685 2.97 7.41 -38.90
N ALA A 686 3.45 6.90 -40.03
CA ALA A 686 4.82 7.05 -40.48
C ALA A 686 5.00 8.43 -41.13
N LEU A 687 5.09 9.46 -40.28
CA LEU A 687 5.48 10.78 -40.73
C LEU A 687 7.01 10.85 -40.75
N PRO A 688 7.62 11.26 -41.88
CA PRO A 688 9.00 11.67 -41.88
C PRO A 688 9.18 12.86 -40.93
N VAL A 689 10.12 12.75 -40.01
CA VAL A 689 10.44 13.85 -39.09
C VAL A 689 11.91 14.20 -39.28
N SER A 690 12.20 15.03 -40.28
CA SER A 690 13.54 15.60 -40.45
C SER A 690 14.03 16.20 -39.13
N SER A 691 15.19 15.72 -38.69
CA SER A 691 15.85 16.23 -37.49
C SER A 691 17.06 17.07 -37.87
N SER A 692 17.39 18.08 -37.07
CA SER A 692 18.64 18.84 -37.25
C SER A 692 19.89 17.96 -37.29
N PHE A 693 19.84 16.79 -36.65
CA PHE A 693 20.93 15.80 -36.69
C PHE A 693 21.02 15.11 -38.05
N GLN A 694 19.90 14.70 -38.63
CA GLN A 694 19.82 14.17 -39.99
C GLN A 694 20.36 15.17 -41.02
N ASP A 695 20.04 16.46 -40.89
CA ASP A 695 20.57 17.51 -41.76
C ASP A 695 22.10 17.66 -41.67
N GLU A 696 22.67 17.49 -40.47
CA GLU A 696 24.12 17.50 -40.29
C GLU A 696 24.79 16.32 -40.98
N VAL A 697 24.22 15.12 -40.84
CA VAL A 697 24.70 13.91 -41.51
C VAL A 697 24.61 14.09 -43.02
N LEU A 698 23.48 14.59 -43.53
CA LEU A 698 23.22 14.80 -44.94
C LEU A 698 24.27 15.74 -45.59
N ARG A 699 24.63 16.84 -44.91
CA ARG A 699 25.65 17.81 -45.39
C ARG A 699 27.01 17.18 -45.65
N GLU A 700 27.43 16.22 -44.84
CA GLU A 700 28.70 15.52 -45.03
C GLU A 700 28.58 14.33 -45.98
N LEU A 701 27.42 13.68 -46.01
CA LEU A 701 27.16 12.47 -46.80
C LEU A 701 27.00 12.76 -48.30
N VAL A 702 26.27 13.81 -48.69
CA VAL A 702 26.03 14.17 -50.11
C VAL A 702 27.33 14.36 -50.91
N PRO A 703 28.31 15.18 -50.48
CA PRO A 703 29.55 15.33 -51.23
C PRO A 703 30.36 14.03 -51.26
N LEU A 704 30.41 13.30 -50.13
CA LEU A 704 31.13 12.03 -50.04
C LEU A 704 30.62 10.98 -51.04
N VAL A 705 29.29 10.83 -51.13
CA VAL A 705 28.65 9.87 -52.03
C VAL A 705 28.84 10.27 -53.48
N SER A 706 28.76 11.56 -53.78
CA SER A 706 29.03 12.09 -55.13
C SER A 706 30.45 11.79 -55.61
N ASP A 707 31.43 11.88 -54.71
CA ASP A 707 32.84 11.63 -55.00
C ASP A 707 33.16 10.12 -55.16
N LEU A 708 32.64 9.27 -54.27
CA LEU A 708 33.01 7.85 -54.20
C LEU A 708 32.09 6.91 -54.98
N TYR A 709 30.82 7.26 -55.08
CA TYR A 709 29.77 6.41 -55.64
C TYR A 709 28.96 7.20 -56.68
N PRO A 710 29.54 7.57 -57.84
CA PRO A 710 28.92 8.51 -58.78
C PRO A 710 27.57 8.02 -59.35
N ARG A 711 27.32 6.71 -59.33
CA ARG A 711 26.05 6.08 -59.75
C ARG A 711 24.98 6.11 -58.67
N TRP A 712 25.30 6.52 -57.45
CA TRP A 712 24.38 6.58 -56.33
C TRP A 712 24.01 8.02 -56.02
N GLU A 713 22.86 8.19 -55.37
CA GLU A 713 22.40 9.46 -54.81
C GLU A 713 21.93 9.26 -53.37
N VAL A 714 21.92 10.35 -52.61
CA VAL A 714 21.40 10.35 -51.24
C VAL A 714 19.95 10.82 -51.29
N VAL A 715 19.04 10.00 -50.77
CA VAL A 715 17.63 10.35 -50.60
C VAL A 715 17.38 10.55 -49.11
N SER A 716 16.77 11.67 -48.76
CA SER A 716 16.29 11.92 -47.39
C SER A 716 14.90 11.33 -47.25
N GLU A 717 14.61 10.75 -46.09
CA GLU A 717 13.30 10.21 -45.73
C GLU A 717 12.82 9.14 -46.72
N TYR A 718 13.57 8.03 -46.81
CA TYR A 718 13.28 6.96 -47.76
C TYR A 718 12.14 6.08 -47.24
N ASP A 719 11.00 6.13 -47.92
CA ASP A 719 9.82 5.34 -47.60
C ASP A 719 9.98 3.89 -48.11
N LEU A 720 10.01 2.94 -47.17
CA LEU A 720 10.03 1.51 -47.47
C LEU A 720 8.61 0.92 -47.57
N SER A 721 7.55 1.73 -47.55
CA SER A 721 6.17 1.23 -47.45
C SER A 721 5.74 0.31 -48.58
N SER A 722 6.43 0.31 -49.73
CA SER A 722 6.21 -0.68 -50.80
C SER A 722 6.55 -2.11 -50.37
N ASP A 723 7.58 -2.27 -49.53
CA ASP A 723 8.13 -3.56 -49.12
C ASP A 723 7.85 -3.86 -47.63
N VAL A 724 7.84 -2.82 -46.80
CA VAL A 724 7.56 -2.86 -45.35
C VAL A 724 6.71 -1.63 -44.97
N PRO A 725 5.37 -1.73 -45.07
CA PRO A 725 4.43 -0.65 -44.73
C PRO A 725 4.78 0.13 -43.45
N GLY A 726 4.75 1.46 -43.52
CA GLY A 726 4.96 2.34 -42.37
C GLY A 726 6.38 2.32 -41.80
N VAL A 727 7.38 1.84 -42.55
CA VAL A 727 8.79 2.10 -42.24
C VAL A 727 9.29 3.22 -43.14
N VAL A 728 9.74 4.30 -42.52
CA VAL A 728 10.49 5.37 -43.19
C VAL A 728 11.87 5.41 -42.55
N CYS A 729 12.91 5.29 -43.36
CA CYS A 729 14.30 5.45 -42.91
C CYS A 729 14.74 6.89 -43.10
N ASP A 730 15.55 7.41 -42.18
CA ASP A 730 16.00 8.81 -42.21
C ASP A 730 16.72 9.17 -43.51
N LEU A 731 17.59 8.29 -44.00
CA LEU A 731 18.42 8.50 -45.20
C LEU A 731 18.60 7.18 -45.96
N ALA A 732 18.77 7.25 -47.28
CA ALA A 732 19.14 6.10 -48.11
C ALA A 732 20.15 6.48 -49.20
N LEU A 733 21.09 5.57 -49.48
CA LEU A 733 21.91 5.60 -50.68
C LEU A 733 21.22 4.76 -51.76
N VAL A 734 20.85 5.38 -52.86
CA VAL A 734 20.01 4.77 -53.89
C VAL A 734 20.76 4.75 -55.22
N ASP A 735 20.66 3.66 -55.98
CA ASP A 735 21.20 3.62 -57.34
C ASP A 735 20.35 4.51 -58.27
N LYS A 736 20.98 5.47 -58.94
CA LYS A 736 20.29 6.44 -59.82
C LYS A 736 19.52 5.78 -60.96
N THR A 737 19.95 4.59 -61.40
CA THR A 737 19.38 3.88 -62.54
C THR A 737 18.20 3.03 -62.11
N THR A 738 18.36 2.22 -61.06
CA THR A 738 17.33 1.27 -60.64
C THR A 738 16.38 1.82 -59.59
N ARG A 739 16.71 2.96 -58.97
CA ARG A 739 16.00 3.54 -57.82
C ARG A 739 15.92 2.62 -56.60
N GLN A 740 16.73 1.56 -56.58
CA GLN A 740 16.77 0.60 -55.48
C GLN A 740 17.77 1.05 -54.41
N PRO A 741 17.45 0.88 -53.11
CA PRO A 741 18.34 1.25 -52.02
C PRO A 741 19.52 0.28 -51.98
N LYS A 742 20.73 0.84 -51.85
CA LYS A 742 21.99 0.13 -51.66
C LYS A 742 22.39 0.07 -50.20
N LEU A 743 22.09 1.13 -49.46
CA LEU A 743 22.31 1.23 -48.03
C LEU A 743 21.26 2.15 -47.43
N LEU A 744 20.60 1.70 -46.37
CA LEU A 744 19.75 2.54 -45.54
C LEU A 744 20.58 3.10 -44.38
N ILE A 745 20.28 4.32 -43.97
CA ILE A 745 21.02 5.03 -42.93
C ILE A 745 20.01 5.64 -41.94
N GLU A 746 20.16 5.30 -40.66
CA GLU A 746 19.39 5.88 -39.55
C GLU A 746 20.27 6.89 -38.79
N ALA A 747 19.76 8.10 -38.60
CA ALA A 747 20.39 9.16 -37.83
C ALA A 747 19.89 9.09 -36.37
N ASP A 748 20.51 8.23 -35.57
CA ASP A 748 20.01 7.95 -34.24
C ASP A 748 20.22 9.09 -33.25
N GLY A 749 19.12 9.80 -32.99
CA GLY A 749 18.96 10.65 -31.83
C GLY A 749 18.99 9.89 -30.51
N ALA A 750 19.09 10.64 -29.41
CA ALA A 750 19.04 10.06 -28.07
C ALA A 750 17.79 9.19 -27.87
N ALA A 751 16.65 9.56 -28.48
CA ALA A 751 15.37 8.86 -28.48
C ALA A 751 15.39 7.40 -28.95
N HIS A 752 16.50 6.89 -29.49
CA HIS A 752 16.66 5.49 -29.93
C HIS A 752 17.43 4.60 -28.94
N PHE A 753 18.05 5.22 -27.92
CA PHE A 753 18.95 4.52 -27.00
C PHE A 753 18.43 4.42 -25.57
N VAL A 754 18.75 3.30 -24.92
CA VAL A 754 18.66 3.11 -23.47
C VAL A 754 20.06 3.07 -22.87
N HIS A 755 20.20 3.62 -21.68
CA HIS A 755 21.41 3.53 -20.88
C HIS A 755 21.47 2.16 -20.20
N CYS A 756 22.36 1.29 -20.68
CA CYS A 756 22.58 -0.03 -20.11
C CYS A 756 23.64 0.03 -19.01
N VAL A 757 23.33 -0.59 -17.87
CA VAL A 757 24.27 -0.85 -16.78
C VAL A 757 24.37 -2.35 -16.61
N GLU A 758 25.55 -2.89 -16.92
CA GLU A 758 25.85 -4.31 -16.87
C GLU A 758 26.13 -4.79 -15.44
N SER A 759 26.21 -6.11 -15.22
CA SER A 759 26.48 -6.69 -13.89
C SER A 759 27.84 -6.31 -13.30
N ASP A 760 28.81 -5.93 -14.14
CA ASP A 760 30.12 -5.45 -13.69
C ASP A 760 30.13 -3.93 -13.40
N GLY A 761 28.97 -3.28 -13.50
CA GLY A 761 28.81 -1.83 -13.35
C GLY A 761 29.22 -1.02 -14.59
N SER A 762 29.69 -1.67 -15.67
CA SER A 762 30.02 -0.98 -16.91
C SER A 762 28.78 -0.37 -17.55
N ARG A 763 28.98 0.79 -18.17
CA ARG A 763 27.90 1.57 -18.79
C ARG A 763 28.07 1.55 -20.30
N ARG A 764 26.97 1.33 -21.02
CA ARG A 764 26.93 1.46 -22.49
C ARG A 764 25.56 1.94 -22.96
N LEU A 765 25.49 2.34 -24.23
CA LEU A 765 24.21 2.61 -24.88
C LEU A 765 23.72 1.35 -25.59
N GLY A 766 22.52 0.91 -25.24
CA GLY A 766 21.77 -0.12 -25.95
C GLY A 766 20.67 0.50 -26.81
N GLN A 767 20.15 -0.24 -27.79
CA GLN A 767 18.97 0.17 -28.54
C GLN A 767 17.71 -0.15 -27.75
N ASP A 768 16.75 0.77 -27.76
CA ASP A 768 15.44 0.48 -27.17
C ASP A 768 14.68 -0.60 -27.97
N GLY A 769 13.65 -1.18 -27.36
CA GLY A 769 12.92 -2.31 -27.94
C GLY A 769 12.27 -2.00 -29.29
N LYS A 770 11.77 -0.76 -29.44
CA LYS A 770 11.13 -0.31 -30.68
C LYS A 770 12.16 -0.22 -31.80
N THR A 771 13.26 0.48 -31.54
CA THR A 771 14.35 0.71 -32.47
C THR A 771 14.94 -0.61 -32.90
N GLU A 772 15.22 -1.50 -31.94
CA GLU A 772 15.84 -2.75 -32.35
C GLU A 772 14.88 -3.67 -33.13
N LEU A 773 13.61 -3.75 -32.75
CA LEU A 773 12.66 -4.56 -33.53
C LEU A 773 12.55 -4.05 -34.97
N LEU A 774 12.46 -2.72 -35.16
CA LEU A 774 12.41 -2.10 -36.47
C LEU A 774 13.64 -2.47 -37.32
N ARG A 775 14.84 -2.31 -36.74
CA ARG A 775 16.11 -2.63 -37.41
C ARG A 775 16.22 -4.10 -37.78
N ARG A 776 15.76 -4.98 -36.90
CA ARG A 776 15.72 -6.41 -37.17
C ARG A 776 14.82 -6.70 -38.36
N ILE A 777 13.61 -6.14 -38.41
CA ILE A 777 12.67 -6.32 -39.54
C ILE A 777 13.32 -5.85 -40.85
N VAL A 778 13.92 -4.67 -40.87
CA VAL A 778 14.61 -4.11 -42.05
C VAL A 778 15.73 -5.06 -42.53
N ARG A 779 16.56 -5.59 -41.62
CA ARG A 779 17.62 -6.55 -41.98
C ARG A 779 17.07 -7.88 -42.47
N LEU A 780 16.00 -8.39 -41.85
CA LEU A 780 15.34 -9.64 -42.27
C LEU A 780 14.74 -9.53 -43.67
N ARG A 781 14.40 -8.31 -44.10
CA ARG A 781 13.94 -8.01 -45.46
C ARG A 781 15.09 -7.82 -46.47
N GLY A 782 16.33 -8.06 -46.04
CA GLY A 782 17.51 -8.05 -46.90
C GLY A 782 18.16 -6.68 -47.09
N TYR A 783 17.68 -5.65 -46.41
CA TYR A 783 18.31 -4.34 -46.49
C TYR A 783 19.54 -4.24 -45.59
N GLN A 784 20.58 -3.59 -46.09
CA GLN A 784 21.71 -3.17 -45.28
C GLN A 784 21.37 -1.85 -44.58
N LEU A 785 21.70 -1.77 -43.29
CA LEU A 785 21.34 -0.64 -42.44
C LEU A 785 22.56 -0.16 -41.66
N LEU A 786 22.95 1.08 -41.89
CA LEU A 786 23.96 1.81 -41.12
C LEU A 786 23.26 2.70 -40.09
N SER A 787 23.78 2.68 -38.86
CA SER A 787 23.31 3.49 -37.74
C SER A 787 24.39 4.51 -37.43
N ILE A 788 24.03 5.79 -37.45
CA ILE A 788 24.92 6.90 -37.10
C ILE A 788 24.38 7.51 -35.82
N ASP A 789 25.05 7.25 -34.70
CA ASP A 789 24.60 7.76 -33.42
C ASP A 789 25.06 9.21 -33.17
N THR A 790 24.18 9.98 -32.53
CA THR A 790 24.43 11.40 -32.24
C THR A 790 25.66 11.63 -31.36
N ASN A 791 26.01 10.71 -30.46
CA ASN A 791 27.08 10.90 -29.49
C ASN A 791 28.46 10.73 -30.14
N SER A 792 28.65 9.68 -30.92
CA SER A 792 29.86 9.46 -31.73
C SER A 792 30.02 10.54 -32.80
N TRP A 793 28.92 10.99 -33.40
CA TRP A 793 28.95 12.09 -34.37
C TRP A 793 29.42 13.41 -33.74
N LYS A 794 28.91 13.73 -32.55
CA LYS A 794 29.29 14.96 -31.82
C LYS A 794 30.70 14.91 -31.27
N SER A 795 31.19 13.75 -30.84
CA SER A 795 32.58 13.57 -30.38
C SER A 795 33.59 13.57 -31.53
N THR A 796 33.16 13.31 -32.77
CA THR A 796 34.02 13.38 -33.95
C THR A 796 34.18 14.84 -34.42
N LEU A 797 35.44 15.30 -34.45
CA LEU A 797 35.79 16.61 -35.02
C LEU A 797 35.29 16.73 -36.46
N ARG A 798 34.71 17.90 -36.80
CA ARG A 798 34.11 18.14 -38.14
C ARG A 798 34.99 17.70 -39.32
N PRO A 799 36.30 17.99 -39.38
CA PRO A 799 37.16 17.56 -40.49
C PRO A 799 37.24 16.04 -40.66
N ASN A 800 37.02 15.27 -39.60
CA ASN A 800 37.15 13.81 -39.59
C ASN A 800 35.83 13.09 -39.86
N ARG A 801 34.68 13.80 -39.84
CA ARG A 801 33.34 13.19 -40.02
C ARG A 801 33.19 12.52 -41.39
N ARG A 802 33.76 13.12 -42.44
CA ARG A 802 33.73 12.56 -43.80
C ARG A 802 34.49 11.24 -43.90
N GLU A 803 35.66 11.15 -43.27
CA GLU A 803 36.46 9.92 -43.25
C GLU A 803 35.78 8.83 -42.42
N LEU A 804 35.16 9.22 -41.30
CA LEU A 804 34.32 8.32 -40.51
C LEU A 804 33.18 7.74 -41.37
N LEU A 805 32.37 8.58 -42.02
CA LEU A 805 31.31 8.11 -42.91
C LEU A 805 31.83 7.16 -44.01
N ARG A 806 32.96 7.50 -44.64
CA ARG A 806 33.60 6.65 -45.66
C ARG A 806 33.90 5.26 -45.13
N ARG A 807 34.56 5.18 -43.97
CA ARG A 807 34.92 3.91 -43.33
C ARG A 807 33.68 3.08 -43.01
N GLU A 808 32.66 3.70 -42.44
CA GLU A 808 31.47 3.01 -41.91
C GLU A 808 30.55 2.54 -43.02
N ILE A 809 30.37 3.34 -44.09
CA ILE A 809 29.68 2.91 -45.31
C ILE A 809 30.41 1.71 -45.92
N THR A 810 31.73 1.81 -46.07
CA THR A 810 32.53 0.72 -46.67
C THR A 810 32.47 -0.56 -45.85
N ALA A 811 32.57 -0.46 -44.51
CA ALA A 811 32.46 -1.60 -43.60
C ALA A 811 31.08 -2.25 -43.71
N THR A 812 30.01 -1.45 -43.65
CA THR A 812 28.63 -1.95 -43.72
C THR A 812 28.35 -2.64 -45.05
N LEU A 813 28.79 -2.07 -46.18
CA LEU A 813 28.63 -2.67 -47.50
C LEU A 813 29.36 -4.01 -47.67
N LYS A 814 30.50 -4.19 -46.97
CA LYS A 814 31.27 -5.44 -46.93
C LYS A 814 30.69 -6.49 -45.97
N GLY A 815 29.68 -6.14 -45.19
CA GLY A 815 29.14 -7.00 -44.13
C GLY A 815 30.03 -7.05 -42.88
N GLU A 816 30.98 -6.12 -42.74
CA GLU A 816 31.75 -5.94 -41.52
C GLU A 816 30.91 -5.17 -40.48
N GLU A 817 31.01 -5.50 -39.19
CA GLU A 817 30.32 -4.73 -38.15
C GLU A 817 30.83 -3.28 -38.11
N ALA A 818 29.92 -2.32 -38.24
CA ALA A 818 30.21 -0.89 -38.15
C ALA A 818 30.83 -0.53 -36.78
N VAL A 819 31.88 0.31 -36.78
CA VAL A 819 32.69 0.64 -35.60
C VAL A 819 31.93 1.55 -34.64
N PHE A 820 30.87 2.25 -35.09
CA PHE A 820 29.99 3.08 -34.25
C PHE A 820 29.40 2.34 -33.03
N LEU A 821 29.34 1.01 -33.04
CA LEU A 821 28.83 0.20 -31.93
C LEU A 821 29.89 -0.27 -30.94
N LYS A 822 31.18 0.06 -31.13
CA LYS A 822 32.18 -0.17 -30.08
C LYS A 822 32.03 0.89 -29.00
N PRO A 823 31.88 0.51 -27.73
CA PRO A 823 31.63 1.45 -26.65
C PRO A 823 32.78 2.46 -26.59
N VAL A 824 32.46 3.73 -26.84
CA VAL A 824 33.31 4.81 -26.36
C VAL A 824 33.13 4.79 -24.84
N SER A 825 34.10 4.25 -24.13
CA SER A 825 34.18 4.42 -22.67
C SER A 825 34.17 5.92 -22.41
N ALA A 826 33.08 6.40 -21.81
CA ALA A 826 33.00 7.76 -21.28
C ALA A 826 33.88 7.89 -20.04
#